data_AF-A0A4P6TX21-F1
#
_entry.id   AF-A0A4P6TX21-F1
#
_cell.length_a   1.000
_cell.length_b   1.000
_cell.length_c   1.000
_cell.angle_alpha   90.00
_cell.angle_beta   90.00
_cell.angle_gamma   90.00
#
_symmetry.space_group_name_H-M   'P 1'
#
loop_
_entity.id
_entity.type
_entity.pdbx_description
1 polymer ?
#
loop_
_entity_poly.entity_id
_entity_poly.type
_entity_poly.pdbx_seq_one_letter_code
_entity_poly.pdbx_strand_id
1 'polypeptide(L)'
;MKEEAKPVTLRLPADASRQEQQGFARLCTLLASAPVGSTGVNGHEHWIQAAKIKKLYEQPLLAAAAHTAIDLVDQGWTIRTDKSGYTFTPPLASGDREREKARVRRQEHLRRDEQLRQSSVRRFVENMERTHQHGDRLVSIFNLMRDGRELADALERAGASTDIIKPYVQIVDASTCELTGFKLHDIWRYFRHTWSNAYATVPGRSMPILIRDAATEFHTVIGLAAISSPVVQIAERDHWMGWETDQFLEQVRTNPTVDIACWLARRINSQQEEIYVDDLLRDGILQPTDLTAPTPEVIARLRDDAERHRQRHHQASSIREVRNIERNAWVDRATTDLFRSKRSSALAETLEISTVLGVYLSPPTAEGLTKAFSDSKARTQMRRVVRRARGERVGTVIADLTVCGAVAPYSALTAGKLVGALAVSPQVLTAYRKKYARPSEIASAMAGRPILREPRLSFIGTTSLYGTGSSQYNRLFWPADVMGGNSNVRMGFHELGRSRSFGTSHFSSETVDALVRLSTLRGSLVRVNNLFGEGVSPRLRKVRLGIAALGWPANELLKHGRERILYGVPLVANLRDYSLGIDEEPEYLINPELPEADTRVAEWWFERWCHQRAARQDVLESMRSHRLVRPVRHGARVPLPIGDGMQAIDEEMLPIFTT
;
A
#
# COMPACT_ATOMS: atom_id res chain seq x y z
N MET A 1 11.24 15.92 -16.71
CA MET A 1 10.84 17.24 -16.16
C MET A 1 10.08 17.01 -14.87
N LYS A 2 10.55 17.56 -13.74
CA LYS A 2 9.77 17.57 -12.50
C LYS A 2 8.61 18.54 -12.71
N GLU A 3 7.37 18.05 -12.75
CA GLU A 3 6.22 18.94 -12.55
C GLU A 3 6.31 19.44 -11.10
N GLU A 4 6.83 20.65 -10.92
CA GLU A 4 6.80 21.31 -9.61
C GLU A 4 5.33 21.48 -9.18
N ALA A 5 5.06 21.18 -7.91
CA ALA A 5 3.73 21.32 -7.36
C ALA A 5 3.32 22.80 -7.40
N LYS A 6 2.20 23.11 -8.05
CA LYS A 6 1.81 24.48 -8.37
C LYS A 6 1.09 25.13 -7.19
N PRO A 7 1.34 26.42 -6.89
CA PRO A 7 0.50 27.17 -5.97
C PRO A 7 -0.96 27.14 -6.43
N VAL A 8 -1.88 27.06 -5.46
CA VAL A 8 -3.31 26.97 -5.72
C VAL A 8 -4.05 28.08 -4.98
N THR A 9 -4.80 28.90 -5.70
CA THR A 9 -5.70 29.87 -5.08
C THR A 9 -7.03 29.19 -4.72
N LEU A 10 -7.35 29.12 -3.43
CA LEU A 10 -8.56 28.49 -2.92
C LEU A 10 -9.58 29.55 -2.49
N ARG A 11 -10.83 29.40 -2.93
CA ARG A 11 -11.96 30.26 -2.58
C ARG A 11 -13.21 29.41 -2.39
N LEU A 12 -14.12 29.85 -1.53
CA LEU A 12 -15.43 29.22 -1.47
C LEU A 12 -16.21 29.47 -2.79
N PRO A 13 -17.08 28.53 -3.19
CA PRO A 13 -18.01 28.73 -4.29
C PRO A 13 -18.86 30.01 -4.17
N ALA A 14 -19.31 30.57 -5.29
CA ALA A 14 -20.04 31.83 -5.33
C ALA A 14 -21.39 31.80 -4.58
N ASP A 15 -21.98 30.60 -4.44
CA ASP A 15 -23.21 30.33 -3.69
C ASP A 15 -22.97 30.15 -2.17
N ALA A 16 -21.73 30.26 -1.69
CA ALA A 16 -21.45 30.29 -0.26
C ALA A 16 -22.00 31.57 0.38
N SER A 17 -22.62 31.45 1.55
CA SER A 17 -23.18 32.59 2.28
C SER A 17 -22.11 33.58 2.70
N ARG A 18 -22.48 34.85 2.90
CA ARG A 18 -21.56 35.89 3.40
C ARG A 18 -20.90 35.49 4.72
N GLN A 19 -21.64 34.79 5.59
CA GLN A 19 -21.13 34.27 6.85
C GLN A 19 -20.03 33.22 6.64
N GLU A 20 -20.24 32.28 5.71
CA GLU A 20 -19.24 31.26 5.37
C GLU A 20 -17.98 31.87 4.77
N GLN A 21 -18.14 32.82 3.84
CA GLN A 21 -17.02 33.54 3.24
C GLN A 21 -16.19 34.28 4.30
N GLN A 22 -16.85 34.99 5.22
CA GLN A 22 -16.16 35.68 6.32
C GLN A 22 -15.49 34.70 7.30
N GLY A 23 -16.15 33.56 7.59
CA GLY A 23 -15.59 32.51 8.44
C GLY A 23 -14.32 31.91 7.85
N PHE A 24 -14.35 31.54 6.57
CA PHE A 24 -13.19 31.01 5.86
C PHE A 24 -12.06 32.04 5.78
N ALA A 25 -12.41 33.30 5.51
CA ALA A 25 -11.45 34.39 5.47
C ALA A 25 -10.70 34.58 6.79
N ARG A 26 -11.43 34.61 7.93
CA ARG A 26 -10.82 34.69 9.27
C ARG A 26 -9.89 33.52 9.55
N LEU A 27 -10.32 32.30 9.19
CA LEU A 27 -9.50 31.10 9.37
C LEU A 27 -8.22 31.15 8.56
N CYS A 28 -8.30 31.46 7.26
CA CYS A 28 -7.13 31.54 6.40
C CYS A 28 -6.14 32.62 6.84
N THR A 29 -6.63 33.76 7.33
CA THR A 29 -5.76 34.81 7.89
C THR A 29 -5.05 34.33 9.15
N LEU A 30 -5.74 33.62 10.05
CA LEU A 30 -5.13 33.04 11.25
C LEU A 30 -4.07 32.00 10.89
N LEU A 31 -4.41 31.07 10.00
CA LEU A 31 -3.49 30.04 9.51
C LEU A 31 -2.26 30.64 8.81
N ALA A 32 -2.43 31.73 8.05
CA ALA A 32 -1.32 32.43 7.39
C ALA A 32 -0.38 33.12 8.39
N SER A 33 -0.89 33.55 9.54
CA SER A 33 -0.10 34.20 10.60
C SER A 33 0.55 33.23 11.59
N ALA A 34 0.18 31.95 11.54
CA ALA A 34 0.70 30.94 12.44
C ALA A 34 2.18 30.64 12.14
N PRO A 35 3.06 30.58 13.16
CA PRO A 35 4.43 30.14 12.95
C PRO A 35 4.45 28.76 12.29
N VAL A 36 5.27 28.58 11.25
CA VAL A 36 5.43 27.29 10.57
C VAL A 36 5.90 26.25 11.60
N GLY A 37 5.06 25.27 11.91
CA GLY A 37 5.34 24.24 12.93
C GLY A 37 4.79 24.52 14.33
N SER A 38 4.01 25.60 14.54
CA SER A 38 3.25 25.82 15.78
C SER A 38 2.01 24.93 15.85
N THR A 39 2.22 23.64 16.13
CA THR A 39 1.10 22.71 16.41
C THR A 39 1.39 21.96 17.70
N GLY A 40 1.33 22.68 18.81
CA GLY A 40 1.12 22.07 20.12
C GLY A 40 -0.34 21.64 20.23
N VAL A 41 -0.56 20.33 20.37
CA VAL A 41 -1.72 19.63 21.01
C VAL A 41 -3.15 19.92 20.49
N ASN A 42 -3.39 20.97 19.73
CA ASN A 42 -4.71 21.52 19.54
C ASN A 42 -5.21 21.30 18.09
N GLY A 43 -6.03 20.26 17.90
CA GLY A 43 -6.54 19.81 16.59
C GLY A 43 -7.50 20.78 15.89
N HIS A 44 -8.22 20.30 14.86
CA HIS A 44 -9.13 21.12 14.04
C HIS A 44 -10.03 22.06 14.86
N GLU A 45 -10.52 21.60 16.01
CA GLU A 45 -11.36 22.35 16.92
C GLU A 45 -10.75 23.68 17.39
N HIS A 46 -9.44 23.70 17.68
CA HIS A 46 -8.76 24.91 18.13
C HIS A 46 -8.78 26.00 17.07
N TRP A 47 -8.44 25.67 15.83
CA TRP A 47 -8.47 26.63 14.72
C TRP A 47 -9.89 27.13 14.44
N ILE A 48 -10.88 26.25 14.54
CA ILE A 48 -12.30 26.61 14.38
C ILE A 48 -12.75 27.59 15.48
N GLN A 49 -12.37 27.32 16.74
CA GLN A 49 -12.66 28.18 17.88
C GLN A 49 -11.92 29.54 17.77
N ALA A 50 -10.64 29.53 17.42
CA ALA A 50 -9.82 30.74 17.22
C ALA A 50 -10.36 31.62 16.09
N ALA A 51 -10.83 31.02 14.99
CA ALA A 51 -11.52 31.71 13.89
C ALA A 51 -12.94 32.19 14.24
N LYS A 52 -13.41 31.91 15.47
CA LYS A 52 -14.75 32.21 15.98
C LYS A 52 -15.84 31.68 15.04
N ILE A 53 -15.62 30.48 14.49
CA ILE A 53 -16.60 29.83 13.62
C ILE A 53 -17.57 29.06 14.51
N LYS A 54 -18.83 29.51 14.55
CA LYS A 54 -19.91 28.85 15.29
C LYS A 54 -20.75 28.00 14.36
N LYS A 55 -21.35 26.92 14.89
CA LYS A 55 -22.28 26.05 14.16
C LYS A 55 -21.70 25.55 12.82
N LEU A 56 -20.45 25.09 12.84
CA LEU A 56 -19.74 24.64 11.63
C LEU A 56 -20.50 23.52 10.91
N TYR A 57 -21.14 22.62 11.67
CA TYR A 57 -21.95 21.55 11.10
C TYR A 57 -23.10 22.10 10.25
N GLU A 58 -23.73 23.22 10.59
CA GLU A 58 -24.79 23.84 9.78
C GLU A 58 -24.27 24.51 8.49
N GLN A 59 -22.95 24.66 8.35
CA GLN A 59 -22.27 25.33 7.22
C GLN A 59 -21.38 24.34 6.44
N PRO A 60 -21.96 23.45 5.60
CA PRO A 60 -21.22 22.36 4.94
C PRO A 60 -20.08 22.83 4.02
N LEU A 61 -20.22 23.97 3.34
CA LEU A 61 -19.16 24.52 2.50
C LEU A 61 -17.98 24.99 3.35
N LEU A 62 -18.26 25.76 4.38
CA LEU A 62 -17.24 26.21 5.32
C LEU A 62 -16.59 25.03 6.05
N ALA A 63 -17.35 24.01 6.48
CA ALA A 63 -16.83 22.83 7.15
C ALA A 63 -15.80 22.09 6.28
N ALA A 64 -16.18 21.76 5.04
CA ALA A 64 -15.29 21.05 4.12
C ALA A 64 -14.04 21.89 3.78
N ALA A 65 -14.22 23.19 3.51
CA ALA A 65 -13.11 24.08 3.19
C ALA A 65 -12.17 24.32 4.38
N ALA A 66 -12.72 24.53 5.58
CA ALA A 66 -11.96 24.80 6.80
C ALA A 66 -11.09 23.60 7.19
N HIS A 67 -11.69 22.41 7.29
CA HIS A 67 -10.94 21.20 7.63
C HIS A 67 -9.87 20.88 6.58
N THR A 68 -10.18 21.04 5.29
CA THR A 68 -9.18 20.87 4.22
C THR A 68 -8.03 21.89 4.35
N ALA A 69 -8.31 23.16 4.64
CA ALA A 69 -7.29 24.18 4.80
C ALA A 69 -6.38 23.93 6.02
N ILE A 70 -6.96 23.53 7.15
CA ILE A 70 -6.22 23.14 8.37
C ILE A 70 -5.29 21.97 8.06
N ASP A 71 -5.82 20.92 7.43
CA ASP A 71 -5.03 19.76 7.03
C ASP A 71 -3.87 20.15 6.09
N LEU A 72 -4.09 21.03 5.11
CA LEU A 72 -3.00 21.46 4.22
C LEU A 72 -1.87 22.16 5.01
N VAL A 73 -2.22 23.03 5.95
CA VAL A 73 -1.25 23.77 6.77
C VAL A 73 -0.50 22.86 7.75
N ASP A 74 -1.20 21.93 8.40
CA ASP A 74 -0.60 20.86 9.22
C ASP A 74 0.39 20.02 8.40
N GLN A 75 0.19 20.00 7.09
CA GLN A 75 0.99 19.28 6.11
C GLN A 75 2.08 20.16 5.49
N GLY A 76 2.35 21.31 6.11
CA GLY A 76 3.43 22.23 5.78
C GLY A 76 3.13 23.14 4.60
N TRP A 77 1.89 23.20 4.12
CA TRP A 77 1.52 24.21 3.13
C TRP A 77 1.50 25.59 3.76
N THR A 78 1.94 26.59 3.00
CA THR A 78 1.91 27.99 3.42
C THR A 78 0.79 28.73 2.71
N ILE A 79 0.21 29.72 3.39
CA ILE A 79 -0.87 30.54 2.85
C ILE A 79 -0.34 31.95 2.64
N ARG A 80 -0.47 32.47 1.42
CA ARG A 80 -0.31 33.89 1.13
C ARG A 80 -1.68 34.53 0.92
N THR A 81 -1.95 35.57 1.69
CA THR A 81 -3.16 36.39 1.54
C THR A 81 -2.94 37.40 0.43
N ASP A 82 -3.80 37.41 -0.58
CA ASP A 82 -3.79 38.41 -1.64
C ASP A 82 -5.17 39.07 -1.78
N LYS A 83 -5.26 40.19 -2.54
CA LYS A 83 -6.53 40.90 -2.75
C LYS A 83 -7.59 40.05 -3.45
N SER A 84 -7.17 38.97 -4.11
CA SER A 84 -8.02 38.11 -4.91
C SER A 84 -8.49 36.88 -4.11
N GLY A 85 -7.73 36.37 -3.15
CA GLY A 85 -8.07 35.21 -2.34
C GLY A 85 -6.88 34.69 -1.52
N TYR A 86 -6.88 33.38 -1.26
CA TYR A 86 -5.84 32.72 -0.45
C TYR A 86 -5.06 31.74 -1.31
N THR A 87 -3.78 32.05 -1.52
CA THR A 87 -2.89 31.22 -2.34
C THR A 87 -2.14 30.24 -1.43
N PHE A 88 -2.47 28.96 -1.55
CA PHE A 88 -1.85 27.84 -0.86
C PHE A 88 -0.65 27.33 -1.65
N THR A 89 0.52 27.27 -1.01
CA THR A 89 1.76 26.80 -1.63
C THR A 89 2.22 25.53 -0.93
N PRO A 90 2.48 24.44 -1.67
CA PRO A 90 2.96 23.19 -1.08
C PRO A 90 4.36 23.37 -0.48
N PRO A 91 4.73 22.57 0.54
CA PRO A 91 6.07 22.61 1.10
C PRO A 91 7.11 22.24 0.04
N LEU A 92 8.18 23.03 -0.06
CA LEU A 92 9.35 22.67 -0.85
C LEU A 92 10.20 21.66 -0.06
N ALA A 93 10.70 20.63 -0.75
CA ALA A 93 11.62 19.68 -0.15
C ALA A 93 12.89 20.42 0.30
N SER A 94 13.30 20.22 1.55
CA SER A 94 14.57 20.79 2.03
C SER A 94 15.76 20.07 1.38
N GLY A 95 16.79 20.82 1.00
CA GLY A 95 18.08 20.24 0.62
C GLY A 95 18.79 19.55 1.78
N ASP A 96 18.46 19.91 3.03
CA ASP A 96 18.96 19.26 4.24
C ASP A 96 18.14 18.00 4.54
N ARG A 97 18.82 16.85 4.52
CA ARG A 97 18.22 15.53 4.70
C ARG A 97 17.56 15.34 6.05
N GLU A 98 18.16 15.85 7.13
CA GLU A 98 17.65 15.63 8.48
C GLU A 98 16.47 16.55 8.78
N ARG A 99 16.53 17.80 8.31
CA ARG A 99 15.36 18.71 8.37
C ARG A 99 14.17 18.16 7.60
N GLU A 100 14.41 17.59 6.42
CA GLU A 100 13.36 16.98 5.61
C GLU A 100 12.77 15.73 6.27
N LYS A 101 13.59 14.84 6.83
CA LYS A 101 13.12 13.69 7.60
C LYS A 101 12.30 14.11 8.82
N ALA A 102 12.77 15.10 9.56
CA ALA A 102 12.06 15.63 10.72
C ALA A 102 10.70 16.21 10.32
N ARG A 103 10.63 16.96 9.21
CA ARG A 103 9.39 17.48 8.64
C ARG A 103 8.40 16.36 8.31
N VAL A 104 8.82 15.37 7.51
CA VAL A 104 7.96 14.22 7.15
C VAL A 104 7.52 13.45 8.39
N ARG A 105 8.44 13.20 9.34
CA ARG A 105 8.13 12.49 10.59
C ARG A 105 7.07 13.21 11.42
N ARG A 106 7.16 14.54 11.57
CA ARG A 106 6.13 15.33 12.26
C ARG A 106 4.76 15.14 11.62
N GLN A 107 4.69 15.18 10.29
CA GLN A 107 3.43 15.00 9.58
C GLN A 107 2.82 13.60 9.74
N GLU A 108 3.66 12.56 9.85
CA GLU A 108 3.21 11.20 10.12
C GLU A 108 2.73 11.04 11.57
N HIS A 109 3.41 11.69 12.53
CA HIS A 109 3.01 11.69 13.95
C HIS A 109 1.62 12.30 14.16
N LEU A 110 1.26 13.38 13.46
CA LEU A 110 -0.10 13.95 13.56
C LEU A 110 -1.18 12.88 13.32
N ARG A 111 -1.03 12.08 12.26
CA ARG A 111 -1.98 11.01 11.91
C ARG A 111 -1.92 9.83 12.86
N ARG A 112 -0.71 9.46 13.30
CA ARG A 112 -0.54 8.40 14.30
C ARG A 112 -1.21 8.79 15.62
N ASP A 113 -0.99 10.00 16.09
CA ASP A 113 -1.48 10.48 17.39
C ASP A 113 -2.98 10.71 17.36
N GLU A 114 -3.56 11.16 16.24
CA GLU A 114 -5.02 11.12 15.99
C GLU A 114 -5.57 9.70 16.23
N GLN A 115 -4.93 8.68 15.65
CA GLN A 115 -5.32 7.28 15.85
C GLN A 115 -5.12 6.80 17.29
N LEU A 116 -4.01 7.15 17.96
CA LEU A 116 -3.72 6.74 19.33
C LEU A 116 -4.61 7.45 20.38
N ARG A 117 -5.26 8.56 20.04
CA ARG A 117 -6.27 9.21 20.90
C ARG A 117 -7.63 8.49 20.87
N GLN A 118 -7.90 7.70 19.83
CA GLN A 118 -9.17 6.97 19.72
C GLN A 118 -9.36 6.03 20.92
N SER A 119 -10.52 6.09 21.57
CA SER A 119 -10.78 5.31 22.79
C SER A 119 -10.64 3.80 22.57
N SER A 120 -11.00 3.29 21.39
CA SER A 120 -10.84 1.87 21.04
C SER A 120 -9.37 1.46 20.93
N VAL A 121 -8.52 2.33 20.38
CA VAL A 121 -7.07 2.10 20.25
C VAL A 121 -6.38 2.21 21.60
N ARG A 122 -6.73 3.21 22.42
CA ARG A 122 -6.23 3.35 23.79
C ARG A 122 -6.53 2.12 24.64
N ARG A 123 -7.80 1.70 24.69
CA ARG A 123 -8.21 0.48 25.41
C ARG A 123 -7.47 -0.75 24.92
N PHE A 124 -7.25 -0.87 23.61
CA PHE A 124 -6.46 -1.96 23.04
C PHE A 124 -5.02 -1.94 23.58
N VAL A 125 -4.33 -0.80 23.52
CA VAL A 125 -2.95 -0.65 24.02
C VAL A 125 -2.88 -0.97 25.51
N GLU A 126 -3.76 -0.36 26.31
CA GLU A 126 -3.84 -0.57 27.75
C GLU A 126 -4.09 -2.05 28.11
N ASN A 127 -4.96 -2.74 27.36
CA ASN A 127 -5.22 -4.16 27.56
C ASN A 127 -4.01 -5.05 27.24
N MET A 128 -3.23 -4.71 26.20
CA MET A 128 -2.01 -5.44 25.86
C MET A 128 -0.90 -5.25 26.91
N GLU A 129 -0.83 -4.06 27.52
CA GLU A 129 0.14 -3.75 28.58
C GLU A 129 -0.22 -4.36 29.95
N ARG A 130 -1.50 -4.72 30.17
CA ARG A 130 -1.94 -5.40 31.38
C ARG A 130 -1.37 -6.81 31.45
N THR A 131 -0.99 -7.21 32.66
CA THR A 131 -0.58 -8.58 32.95
C THR A 131 -1.81 -9.50 32.97
N HIS A 132 -1.71 -10.64 32.30
CA HIS A 132 -2.67 -11.74 32.40
C HIS A 132 -1.94 -13.06 32.67
N GLN A 133 -2.69 -14.07 33.09
CA GLN A 133 -2.16 -15.41 33.32
C GLN A 133 -2.19 -16.22 32.02
N HIS A 134 -1.08 -16.87 31.68
CA HIS A 134 -0.96 -17.82 30.58
C HIS A 134 -0.18 -19.04 31.06
N GLY A 135 -0.89 -20.17 31.23
CA GLY A 135 -0.35 -21.32 31.98
C GLY A 135 -0.01 -20.92 33.42
N ASP A 136 1.21 -21.26 33.85
CA ASP A 136 1.71 -20.96 35.19
C ASP A 136 2.44 -19.60 35.29
N ARG A 137 2.42 -18.81 34.22
CA ARG A 137 3.19 -17.55 34.12
C ARG A 137 2.26 -16.35 34.04
N LEU A 138 2.73 -15.24 34.62
CA LEU A 138 2.16 -13.91 34.44
C LEU A 138 2.87 -13.23 33.26
N VAL A 139 2.12 -12.89 32.22
CA VAL A 139 2.65 -12.37 30.96
C VAL A 139 1.97 -11.05 30.62
N SER A 140 2.70 -10.14 29.99
CA SER A 140 2.15 -8.98 29.27
C SER A 140 2.89 -8.78 27.95
N ILE A 141 2.49 -7.81 27.14
CA ILE A 141 3.20 -7.49 25.89
C ILE A 141 4.67 -7.12 26.10
N PHE A 142 5.06 -6.70 27.31
CA PHE A 142 6.45 -6.37 27.64
C PHE A 142 7.37 -7.61 27.64
N ASN A 143 6.85 -8.82 27.85
CA ASN A 143 7.63 -10.05 27.72
C ASN A 143 8.11 -10.29 26.27
N LEU A 144 7.49 -9.64 25.29
CA LEU A 144 7.90 -9.70 23.89
C LEU A 144 8.93 -8.62 23.51
N MET A 145 9.43 -7.86 24.48
CA MET A 145 10.47 -6.85 24.31
C MET A 145 11.79 -7.36 24.90
N ARG A 146 12.91 -7.06 24.25
CA ARG A 146 14.24 -7.46 24.72
C ARG A 146 14.83 -6.36 25.61
N ASP A 147 15.17 -6.64 26.86
CA ASP A 147 15.88 -5.66 27.70
C ASP A 147 17.24 -5.35 27.06
N GLY A 148 17.46 -4.07 26.77
CA GLY A 148 18.63 -3.63 26.03
C GLY A 148 19.92 -3.70 26.83
N ARG A 149 19.86 -3.75 28.17
CA ARG A 149 21.04 -3.94 29.02
C ARG A 149 21.52 -5.38 28.92
N GLU A 150 20.61 -6.33 29.09
CA GLU A 150 20.91 -7.76 28.98
C GLU A 150 21.47 -8.11 27.60
N LEU A 151 20.87 -7.56 26.53
CA LEU A 151 21.36 -7.78 25.18
C LEU A 151 22.75 -7.14 24.95
N ALA A 152 22.97 -5.91 25.42
CA ALA A 152 24.27 -5.25 25.30
C ALA A 152 25.37 -6.02 26.06
N ASP A 153 25.11 -6.42 27.31
CA ASP A 153 26.05 -7.19 28.12
C ASP A 153 26.31 -8.58 27.54
N ALA A 154 25.32 -9.19 26.87
CA ALA A 154 25.51 -10.45 26.16
C ALA A 154 26.40 -10.30 24.93
N LEU A 155 26.17 -9.27 24.11
CA LEU A 155 26.98 -8.96 22.92
C LEU A 155 28.43 -8.61 23.28
N GLU A 156 28.67 -7.85 24.35
CA GLU A 156 30.02 -7.54 24.81
C GLU A 156 30.78 -8.78 25.29
N ARG A 157 30.10 -9.72 25.98
CA ARG A 157 30.73 -10.93 26.52
C ARG A 157 30.99 -12.01 25.48
N ALA A 158 30.07 -12.21 24.55
CA ALA A 158 30.07 -13.37 23.66
C ALA A 158 30.80 -13.14 22.32
N GLY A 159 31.33 -11.93 22.07
CA GLY A 159 32.15 -11.63 20.90
C GLY A 159 31.41 -11.92 19.58
N ALA A 160 31.93 -12.86 18.79
CA ALA A 160 31.39 -13.23 17.47
C ALA A 160 30.30 -14.32 17.49
N SER A 161 29.81 -14.75 18.67
CA SER A 161 28.78 -15.79 18.73
C SER A 161 27.44 -15.32 18.16
N THR A 162 26.87 -16.13 17.26
CA THR A 162 25.53 -15.92 16.68
C THR A 162 24.41 -16.40 17.61
N ASP A 163 24.70 -17.09 18.72
CA ASP A 163 23.69 -17.67 19.60
C ASP A 163 22.89 -16.63 20.42
N ILE A 164 23.38 -15.40 20.47
CA ILE A 164 22.82 -14.31 21.28
C ILE A 164 21.48 -13.82 20.74
N ILE A 165 21.33 -13.89 19.41
CA ILE A 165 20.14 -13.49 18.68
C ILE A 165 19.86 -14.61 17.67
N LYS A 166 18.71 -15.25 17.76
CA LYS A 166 18.29 -16.36 16.88
C LYS A 166 17.03 -15.96 16.10
N PRO A 167 17.16 -15.15 15.03
CA PRO A 167 16.02 -14.69 14.25
C PRO A 167 15.30 -15.84 13.55
N TYR A 168 13.96 -15.81 13.56
CA TYR A 168 13.13 -16.62 12.69
C TYR A 168 11.88 -15.85 12.25
N VAL A 169 11.33 -16.25 11.11
CA VAL A 169 10.10 -15.72 10.54
C VAL A 169 8.90 -16.42 11.16
N GLN A 170 7.96 -15.64 11.67
CA GLN A 170 6.64 -16.11 12.08
C GLN A 170 5.55 -15.40 11.26
N ILE A 171 4.80 -16.18 10.49
CA ILE A 171 3.66 -15.66 9.71
C ILE A 171 2.52 -15.33 10.67
N VAL A 172 1.95 -14.13 10.54
CA VAL A 172 0.81 -13.70 11.37
C VAL A 172 -0.48 -14.18 10.72
N ASP A 173 -1.12 -15.15 11.35
CA ASP A 173 -2.43 -15.68 10.99
C ASP A 173 -3.45 -15.45 12.13
N ALA A 174 -4.55 -16.21 12.12
CA ALA A 174 -5.61 -16.10 13.12
C ALA A 174 -5.30 -16.84 14.45
N SER A 175 -4.13 -17.48 14.55
CA SER A 175 -3.74 -18.25 15.72
C SER A 175 -3.33 -17.38 16.90
N THR A 176 -3.16 -18.05 18.03
CA THR A 176 -2.70 -17.46 19.30
C THR A 176 -1.25 -17.84 19.53
N CYS A 177 -0.45 -16.90 20.01
CA CYS A 177 0.94 -17.14 20.39
C CYS A 177 1.01 -18.11 21.56
N GLU A 178 1.60 -19.28 21.34
CA GLU A 178 1.72 -20.35 22.35
C GLU A 178 2.49 -19.91 23.60
N LEU A 179 3.41 -18.95 23.47
CA LEU A 179 4.24 -18.47 24.58
C LEU A 179 3.56 -17.42 25.47
N THR A 180 2.52 -16.73 24.97
CA THR A 180 1.95 -15.56 25.66
C THR A 180 0.44 -15.53 25.72
N GLY A 181 -0.27 -16.34 24.94
CA GLY A 181 -1.73 -16.34 24.88
C GLY A 181 -2.34 -15.16 24.11
N PHE A 182 -1.52 -14.25 23.55
CA PHE A 182 -2.02 -13.18 22.68
C PHE A 182 -2.26 -13.66 21.26
N LYS A 183 -3.29 -13.13 20.59
CA LYS A 183 -3.45 -13.33 19.14
C LYS A 183 -2.23 -12.77 18.41
N LEU A 184 -1.70 -13.50 17.42
CA LEU A 184 -0.53 -13.03 16.65
C LEU A 184 -0.78 -11.68 16.00
N HIS A 185 -2.00 -11.44 15.51
CA HIS A 185 -2.38 -10.17 14.91
C HIS A 185 -2.38 -9.02 15.93
N ASP A 186 -2.71 -9.27 17.20
CA ASP A 186 -2.69 -8.25 18.24
C ASP A 186 -1.26 -7.89 18.65
N ILE A 187 -0.36 -8.88 18.71
CA ILE A 187 1.09 -8.65 18.88
C ILE A 187 1.60 -7.75 17.75
N TRP A 188 1.36 -8.13 16.49
CA TRP A 188 1.82 -7.38 15.33
C TRP A 188 1.26 -5.95 15.34
N ARG A 189 -0.04 -5.79 15.65
CA ARG A 189 -0.72 -4.49 15.72
C ARG A 189 -0.15 -3.60 16.82
N TYR A 190 0.13 -4.14 18.00
CA TYR A 190 0.72 -3.39 19.10
C TYR A 190 2.07 -2.79 18.70
N PHE A 191 3.00 -3.63 18.22
CA PHE A 191 4.31 -3.13 17.79
C PHE A 191 4.20 -2.17 16.60
N ARG A 192 3.21 -2.35 15.71
CA ARG A 192 2.99 -1.42 14.61
C ARG A 192 2.61 -0.02 15.07
N HIS A 193 1.94 0.12 16.22
CA HIS A 193 1.59 1.42 16.82
C HIS A 193 2.80 2.20 17.39
N THR A 194 3.97 1.58 17.50
CA THR A 194 5.21 2.27 17.95
C THR A 194 5.84 3.16 16.87
N TRP A 195 5.51 2.94 15.60
CA TRP A 195 6.15 3.62 14.46
C TRP A 195 5.47 4.93 14.11
N SER A 196 6.19 5.81 13.40
CA SER A 196 5.76 7.18 13.12
C SER A 196 4.47 7.29 12.30
N ASN A 197 4.20 6.37 11.37
CA ASN A 197 3.02 6.44 10.50
C ASN A 197 1.82 5.68 11.09
N ALA A 198 0.62 6.21 10.88
CA ALA A 198 -0.61 5.57 11.33
C ALA A 198 -0.77 4.15 10.75
N TYR A 199 -1.41 3.26 11.52
CA TYR A 199 -1.76 1.92 11.06
C TYR A 199 -3.02 1.97 10.19
N ALA A 200 -2.96 1.40 8.99
CA ALA A 200 -4.10 1.23 8.10
C ALA A 200 -4.06 -0.15 7.45
N THR A 201 -5.22 -0.77 7.28
CA THR A 201 -5.37 -2.02 6.56
C THR A 201 -5.25 -1.78 5.05
N VAL A 202 -4.45 -2.58 4.37
CA VAL A 202 -4.34 -2.55 2.91
C VAL A 202 -5.43 -3.45 2.31
N PRO A 203 -6.26 -2.97 1.37
CA PRO A 203 -7.26 -3.80 0.72
C PRO A 203 -6.61 -4.89 -0.14
N GLY A 204 -7.27 -6.04 -0.26
CA GLY A 204 -6.80 -7.18 -1.06
C GLY A 204 -5.94 -8.16 -0.25
N ARG A 205 -4.90 -8.71 -0.89
CA ARG A 205 -3.92 -9.60 -0.26
C ARG A 205 -3.12 -8.82 0.79
N SER A 206 -3.00 -9.37 2.00
CA SER A 206 -2.12 -8.89 3.06
C SER A 206 -1.64 -10.06 3.94
N MET A 207 -0.35 -10.10 4.23
CA MET A 207 0.32 -11.12 5.03
C MET A 207 1.29 -10.43 5.99
N PRO A 208 0.86 -10.12 7.22
CA PRO A 208 1.74 -9.60 8.25
C PRO A 208 2.70 -10.69 8.72
N ILE A 209 3.89 -10.28 9.14
CA ILE A 209 5.02 -11.14 9.49
C ILE A 209 5.69 -10.55 10.73
N LEU A 210 5.99 -11.41 11.70
CA LEU A 210 6.85 -11.13 12.85
C LEU A 210 8.21 -11.75 12.60
N ILE A 211 9.28 -11.03 12.93
CA ILE A 211 10.63 -11.58 13.01
C ILE A 211 10.93 -11.67 14.50
N ARG A 212 11.18 -12.87 15.00
CA ARG A 212 11.29 -13.15 16.45
C ARG A 212 12.65 -13.72 16.81
N ASP A 213 13.05 -13.51 18.04
CA ASP A 213 14.34 -13.93 18.58
C ASP A 213 14.19 -15.18 19.46
N ALA A 214 14.49 -16.35 18.92
CA ALA A 214 14.45 -17.62 19.65
C ALA A 214 15.48 -17.73 20.78
N ALA A 215 16.40 -16.77 20.94
CA ALA A 215 17.38 -16.76 22.04
C ALA A 215 16.76 -16.36 23.39
N THR A 216 15.47 -16.02 23.44
CA THR A 216 14.79 -15.49 24.62
C THR A 216 13.56 -16.32 24.98
N GLU A 217 13.22 -16.42 26.26
CA GLU A 217 12.13 -17.29 26.76
C GLU A 217 10.79 -17.08 26.03
N PHE A 218 10.41 -15.83 25.77
CA PHE A 218 9.14 -15.48 25.13
C PHE A 218 9.27 -15.16 23.64
N HIS A 219 10.41 -15.47 23.03
CA HIS A 219 10.76 -15.12 21.67
C HIS A 219 10.46 -13.64 21.34
N THR A 220 11.26 -12.72 21.89
CA THR A 220 11.09 -11.26 21.72
C THR A 220 10.99 -10.87 20.25
N VAL A 221 10.26 -9.79 19.97
CA VAL A 221 10.07 -9.29 18.60
C VAL A 221 11.33 -8.51 18.19
N ILE A 222 11.96 -8.93 17.09
CA ILE A 222 13.08 -8.22 16.44
C ILE A 222 12.53 -7.14 15.51
N GLY A 223 11.47 -7.46 14.78
CA GLY A 223 10.89 -6.55 13.81
C GLY A 223 9.60 -7.04 13.18
N LEU A 224 9.01 -6.17 12.37
CA LEU A 224 7.77 -6.41 11.66
C LEU A 224 8.00 -6.30 10.16
N ALA A 225 7.37 -7.20 9.42
CA ALA A 225 7.19 -7.07 7.98
C ALA A 225 5.71 -7.26 7.60
N ALA A 226 5.32 -6.81 6.41
CA ALA A 226 4.04 -7.19 5.81
C ALA A 226 4.10 -7.12 4.29
N ILE A 227 3.79 -8.25 3.65
CA ILE A 227 3.59 -8.33 2.20
C ILE A 227 2.10 -8.06 1.91
N SER A 228 1.82 -7.06 1.08
CA SER A 228 0.46 -6.73 0.67
C SER A 228 0.34 -6.56 -0.84
N SER A 229 -0.90 -6.42 -1.32
CA SER A 229 -1.18 -6.12 -2.73
C SER A 229 -0.42 -4.86 -3.14
N PRO A 230 0.22 -4.85 -4.31
CA PRO A 230 1.04 -3.72 -4.71
C PRO A 230 0.19 -2.54 -5.11
N VAL A 231 0.76 -1.34 -5.02
CA VAL A 231 0.16 -0.17 -5.66
C VAL A 231 0.18 -0.38 -7.17
N VAL A 232 -1.02 -0.45 -7.75
CA VAL A 232 -1.22 -0.60 -9.20
C VAL A 232 -0.98 0.79 -9.81
N GLN A 233 -0.06 0.91 -10.78
CA GLN A 233 0.42 2.16 -11.42
C GLN A 233 1.61 2.86 -10.73
N ILE A 234 2.75 2.16 -10.64
CA ILE A 234 4.04 2.80 -10.34
C ILE A 234 4.86 2.78 -11.62
N ALA A 235 4.86 3.89 -12.35
CA ALA A 235 5.50 3.98 -13.66
C ALA A 235 6.98 3.61 -13.59
N GLU A 236 7.71 4.12 -12.59
CA GLU A 236 9.15 3.90 -12.44
C GLU A 236 9.47 2.41 -12.22
N ARG A 237 8.69 1.70 -11.39
CA ARG A 237 8.79 0.24 -11.22
C ARG A 237 8.49 -0.46 -12.53
N ASP A 238 7.41 -0.08 -13.20
CA ASP A 238 6.95 -0.76 -14.40
C ASP A 238 7.96 -0.63 -15.56
N HIS A 239 8.60 0.54 -15.72
CA HIS A 239 9.68 0.71 -16.69
C HIS A 239 10.93 -0.10 -16.32
N TRP A 240 11.28 -0.15 -15.04
CA TRP A 240 12.44 -0.91 -14.56
C TRP A 240 12.27 -2.42 -14.79
N MET A 241 11.07 -2.95 -14.56
CA MET A 241 10.74 -4.35 -14.82
C MET A 241 10.69 -4.71 -16.31
N GLY A 242 10.65 -3.73 -17.21
CA GLY A 242 10.55 -3.94 -18.66
C GLY A 242 9.15 -4.34 -19.16
N TRP A 243 8.14 -4.34 -18.28
CA TRP A 243 6.76 -4.76 -18.59
C TRP A 243 5.79 -3.59 -18.78
N GLU A 244 6.29 -2.35 -18.78
CA GLU A 244 5.50 -1.20 -19.21
C GLU A 244 5.02 -1.45 -20.64
N THR A 245 3.75 -1.17 -20.92
CA THR A 245 3.08 -1.63 -22.15
C THR A 245 3.77 -1.16 -23.42
N ASP A 246 4.19 0.09 -23.46
CA ASP A 246 4.75 0.70 -24.67
C ASP A 246 6.20 0.30 -24.83
N GLN A 247 6.95 0.27 -23.72
CA GLN A 247 8.31 -0.27 -23.68
C GLN A 247 8.35 -1.73 -24.16
N PHE A 248 7.46 -2.58 -23.64
CA PHE A 248 7.36 -3.99 -24.02
C PHE A 248 7.03 -4.13 -25.51
N LEU A 249 5.98 -3.44 -25.98
CA LEU A 249 5.59 -3.57 -27.39
C LEU A 249 6.64 -3.05 -28.37
N GLU A 250 7.42 -2.04 -27.99
CA GLU A 250 8.54 -1.58 -28.83
C GLU A 250 9.65 -2.64 -28.88
N GLN A 251 9.95 -3.34 -27.77
CA GLN A 251 10.89 -4.47 -27.77
C GLN A 251 10.38 -5.65 -28.60
N VAL A 252 9.08 -5.95 -28.54
CA VAL A 252 8.47 -7.00 -29.37
C VAL A 252 8.52 -6.61 -30.85
N ARG A 253 8.31 -5.34 -31.17
CA ARG A 253 8.36 -4.85 -32.54
C ARG A 253 9.76 -5.00 -33.15
N THR A 254 10.81 -4.77 -32.37
CA THR A 254 12.19 -4.92 -32.86
C THR A 254 12.61 -6.38 -32.97
N ASN A 255 12.05 -7.28 -32.17
CA ASN A 255 12.31 -8.72 -32.22
C ASN A 255 11.03 -9.55 -32.04
N PRO A 256 10.19 -9.67 -33.09
CA PRO A 256 8.95 -10.42 -33.01
C PRO A 256 9.22 -11.92 -33.00
N THR A 257 8.68 -12.64 -32.02
CA THR A 257 8.84 -14.09 -31.88
C THR A 257 7.52 -14.84 -32.02
N VAL A 258 7.60 -16.11 -32.40
CA VAL A 258 6.43 -17.01 -32.44
C VAL A 258 5.83 -17.19 -31.04
N ASP A 259 6.66 -17.25 -30.00
CA ASP A 259 6.19 -17.40 -28.61
C ASP A 259 5.32 -16.23 -28.17
N ILE A 260 5.69 -15.00 -28.54
CA ILE A 260 4.90 -13.81 -28.20
C ILE A 260 3.59 -13.76 -29.02
N ALA A 261 3.63 -14.17 -30.29
CA ALA A 261 2.41 -14.30 -31.10
C ALA A 261 1.45 -15.34 -30.49
N CYS A 262 1.98 -16.50 -30.08
CA CYS A 262 1.25 -17.56 -29.38
C CYS A 262 0.70 -17.06 -28.05
N TRP A 263 1.50 -16.35 -27.26
CA TRP A 263 1.07 -15.75 -26.01
C TRP A 263 -0.09 -14.77 -26.23
N LEU A 264 0.02 -13.81 -27.15
CA LEU A 264 -1.07 -12.88 -27.47
C LEU A 264 -2.36 -13.61 -27.85
N ALA A 265 -2.28 -14.60 -28.75
CA ALA A 265 -3.43 -15.39 -29.18
C ALA A 265 -4.06 -16.15 -28.01
N ARG A 266 -3.26 -16.87 -27.20
CA ARG A 266 -3.72 -17.58 -26.00
C ARG A 266 -4.36 -16.63 -24.99
N ARG A 267 -3.82 -15.43 -24.80
CA ARG A 267 -4.35 -14.42 -23.88
C ARG A 267 -5.72 -13.90 -24.32
N ILE A 268 -5.94 -13.70 -25.62
CA ILE A 268 -7.25 -13.30 -26.16
C ILE A 268 -8.29 -14.39 -25.90
N ASN A 269 -7.95 -15.65 -26.19
CA ASN A 269 -8.86 -16.79 -25.97
C ASN A 269 -9.19 -16.98 -24.49
N SER A 270 -8.18 -16.98 -23.63
CA SER A 270 -8.36 -17.13 -22.17
C SER A 270 -9.26 -16.03 -21.60
N GLN A 271 -9.15 -14.79 -22.12
CA GLN A 271 -9.96 -13.67 -21.68
C GLN A 271 -11.44 -13.80 -22.04
N GLN A 272 -11.76 -14.50 -23.12
CA GLN A 272 -13.13 -14.81 -23.52
C GLN A 272 -13.70 -15.97 -22.67
N GLU A 273 -12.91 -17.02 -22.43
CA GLU A 273 -13.30 -18.20 -21.65
C GLU A 273 -13.49 -17.93 -20.13
N GLU A 274 -12.88 -16.86 -19.62
CA GLU A 274 -13.03 -16.40 -18.24
C GLU A 274 -14.21 -15.43 -18.03
N ILE A 275 -15.11 -15.30 -19.02
CA ILE A 275 -16.33 -14.51 -18.91
C ILE A 275 -17.54 -15.46 -18.89
N TYR A 276 -18.34 -15.39 -17.83
CA TYR A 276 -19.65 -16.03 -17.80
C TYR A 276 -20.55 -15.38 -18.84
N VAL A 277 -21.24 -16.18 -19.68
CA VAL A 277 -22.06 -15.65 -20.80
C VAL A 277 -23.50 -16.15 -20.79
N ASP A 278 -23.85 -17.14 -19.96
CA ASP A 278 -25.14 -17.82 -20.06
C ASP A 278 -26.33 -16.88 -19.85
N ASP A 279 -26.22 -15.90 -18.94
CA ASP A 279 -27.27 -14.89 -18.75
C ASP A 279 -27.37 -13.91 -19.92
N LEU A 280 -26.25 -13.60 -20.59
CA LEU A 280 -26.23 -12.75 -21.78
C LEU A 280 -26.85 -13.46 -22.98
N LEU A 281 -26.63 -14.77 -23.11
CA LEU A 281 -27.28 -15.61 -24.13
C LEU A 281 -28.78 -15.75 -23.87
N ARG A 282 -29.17 -16.08 -22.63
CA ARG A 282 -30.58 -16.21 -22.22
C ARG A 282 -31.36 -14.92 -22.43
N ASP A 283 -30.77 -13.77 -22.13
CA ASP A 283 -31.43 -12.47 -22.25
C ASP A 283 -31.35 -11.90 -23.68
N GLY A 284 -30.82 -12.64 -24.66
CA GLY A 284 -30.73 -12.23 -26.06
C GLY A 284 -29.72 -11.11 -26.34
N ILE A 285 -28.82 -10.81 -25.38
CA ILE A 285 -27.70 -9.88 -25.57
C ILE A 285 -26.65 -10.51 -26.50
N LEU A 286 -26.56 -11.83 -26.55
CA LEU A 286 -25.67 -12.59 -27.42
C LEU A 286 -26.43 -13.73 -28.11
N GLN A 287 -25.94 -14.13 -29.28
CA GLN A 287 -26.23 -15.41 -29.91
C GLN A 287 -24.97 -16.30 -29.87
N PRO A 288 -25.09 -17.64 -29.89
CA PRO A 288 -23.92 -18.53 -29.86
C PRO A 288 -22.89 -18.26 -30.96
N THR A 289 -23.35 -17.88 -32.16
CA THR A 289 -22.50 -17.52 -33.30
C THR A 289 -21.70 -16.25 -33.09
N ASP A 290 -22.18 -15.33 -32.25
CA ASP A 290 -21.53 -14.05 -31.98
C ASP A 290 -20.19 -14.21 -31.27
N LEU A 291 -19.99 -15.33 -30.57
CA LEU A 291 -18.74 -15.64 -29.87
C LEU A 291 -17.62 -16.07 -30.82
N THR A 292 -17.98 -16.66 -31.97
CA THR A 292 -17.04 -17.13 -33.00
C THR A 292 -16.88 -16.13 -34.14
N ALA A 293 -17.94 -15.40 -34.48
CA ALA A 293 -17.98 -14.44 -35.58
C ALA A 293 -18.70 -13.16 -35.12
N PRO A 294 -18.08 -12.35 -34.25
CA PRO A 294 -18.71 -11.15 -33.70
C PRO A 294 -18.92 -10.08 -34.78
N THR A 295 -20.09 -9.43 -34.74
CA THR A 295 -20.40 -8.27 -35.59
C THR A 295 -20.29 -6.96 -34.81
N PRO A 296 -20.10 -5.80 -35.49
CA PRO A 296 -20.08 -4.49 -34.84
C PRO A 296 -21.34 -4.19 -34.02
N GLU A 297 -22.51 -4.68 -34.46
CA GLU A 297 -23.79 -4.50 -33.79
C GLU A 297 -23.82 -5.22 -32.43
N VAL A 298 -23.25 -6.43 -32.36
CA VAL A 298 -23.16 -7.18 -31.09
C VAL A 298 -22.25 -6.45 -30.11
N ILE A 299 -21.11 -5.94 -30.58
CA ILE A 299 -20.18 -5.16 -29.74
C ILE A 299 -20.87 -3.90 -29.20
N ALA A 300 -21.66 -3.20 -30.02
CA ALA A 300 -22.45 -2.06 -29.58
C ALA A 300 -23.50 -2.45 -28.53
N ARG A 301 -24.25 -3.54 -28.76
CA ARG A 301 -25.26 -4.05 -27.82
C ARG A 301 -24.68 -4.41 -26.46
N LEU A 302 -23.50 -5.02 -26.42
CA LEU A 302 -22.77 -5.31 -25.17
C LEU A 302 -22.33 -4.05 -24.44
N ARG A 303 -21.88 -3.01 -25.17
CA ARG A 303 -21.52 -1.71 -24.57
C ARG A 303 -22.73 -1.02 -23.95
N ASP A 304 -23.89 -1.10 -24.60
CA ASP A 304 -25.14 -0.56 -24.08
C ASP A 304 -25.64 -1.31 -22.84
N ASP A 305 -25.56 -2.65 -22.84
CA ASP A 305 -25.84 -3.47 -21.64
C ASP A 305 -24.90 -3.10 -20.48
N ALA A 306 -23.61 -2.92 -20.78
CA ALA A 306 -22.61 -2.53 -19.79
C ALA A 306 -22.95 -1.20 -19.11
N GLU A 307 -23.33 -0.18 -19.88
CA GLU A 307 -23.68 1.14 -19.37
C GLU A 307 -25.01 1.13 -18.60
N ARG A 308 -26.02 0.40 -19.10
CA ARG A 308 -27.31 0.23 -18.40
C ARG A 308 -27.13 -0.35 -17.00
N HIS A 309 -26.36 -1.42 -16.88
CA HIS A 309 -26.12 -2.05 -15.58
C HIS A 309 -25.19 -1.21 -14.68
N ARG A 310 -24.26 -0.43 -15.25
CA ARG A 310 -23.45 0.54 -14.48
C ARG A 310 -24.34 1.59 -13.81
N GLN A 311 -25.31 2.13 -14.54
CA GLN A 311 -26.24 3.14 -14.01
C GLN A 311 -27.11 2.57 -12.90
N ARG A 312 -27.65 1.35 -13.09
CA ARG A 312 -28.42 0.64 -12.05
C ARG A 312 -27.61 0.42 -10.78
N HIS A 313 -26.36 -0.04 -10.90
CA HIS A 313 -25.45 -0.22 -9.76
C HIS A 313 -25.21 1.08 -8.99
N HIS A 314 -25.00 2.19 -9.68
CA HIS A 314 -24.79 3.49 -9.03
C HIS A 314 -26.05 4.06 -8.36
N GLN A 315 -27.24 3.71 -8.85
CA GLN A 315 -28.53 4.19 -8.32
C GLN A 315 -29.07 3.33 -7.15
N ALA A 316 -28.58 2.10 -6.98
CA ALA A 316 -29.06 1.18 -5.96
C ALA A 316 -28.87 1.73 -4.53
N SER A 317 -29.96 1.80 -3.76
CA SER A 317 -30.00 2.40 -2.42
C SER A 317 -29.33 1.54 -1.34
N SER A 318 -29.36 0.22 -1.52
CA SER A 318 -28.72 -0.79 -0.68
C SER A 318 -28.11 -1.87 -1.57
N ILE A 319 -26.79 -1.94 -1.64
CA ILE A 319 -26.12 -3.06 -2.30
C ILE A 319 -25.83 -4.11 -1.22
N ARG A 320 -26.48 -5.27 -1.33
CA ARG A 320 -26.25 -6.38 -0.41
C ARG A 320 -24.81 -6.84 -0.58
N GLU A 321 -23.98 -6.57 0.42
CA GLU A 321 -22.59 -7.01 0.42
C GLU A 321 -22.58 -8.52 0.64
N VAL A 322 -22.31 -9.29 -0.42
CA VAL A 322 -22.15 -10.76 -0.32
C VAL A 322 -20.79 -11.01 0.34
N ARG A 323 -20.73 -10.89 1.67
CA ARG A 323 -19.50 -11.02 2.47
C ARG A 323 -18.99 -12.44 2.60
N ASN A 324 -19.86 -13.44 2.43
CA ASN A 324 -19.52 -14.86 2.50
C ASN A 324 -20.09 -15.57 1.28
N ILE A 325 -19.22 -15.86 0.31
CA ILE A 325 -19.57 -16.73 -0.81
C ILE A 325 -19.35 -18.15 -0.30
N GLU A 326 -20.45 -18.84 0.04
CA GLU A 326 -20.43 -20.29 0.02
C GLU A 326 -19.93 -20.76 -1.35
N ARG A 327 -19.25 -21.91 -1.41
CA ARG A 327 -18.49 -22.42 -2.57
C ARG A 327 -19.23 -22.39 -3.94
N ASN A 328 -20.55 -22.18 -3.97
CA ASN A 328 -21.40 -22.25 -5.15
C ASN A 328 -22.08 -20.93 -5.60
N ALA A 329 -21.83 -19.76 -4.99
CA ALA A 329 -22.54 -18.51 -5.36
C ALA A 329 -21.82 -17.59 -6.38
N TRP A 330 -20.95 -18.13 -7.26
CA TRP A 330 -20.21 -17.32 -8.25
C TRP A 330 -21.10 -16.79 -9.37
N VAL A 331 -22.06 -17.59 -9.84
CA VAL A 331 -23.04 -17.18 -10.86
C VAL A 331 -23.92 -16.04 -10.33
N ASP A 332 -24.38 -16.14 -9.08
CA ASP A 332 -25.15 -15.07 -8.43
C ASP A 332 -24.35 -13.77 -8.39
N ARG A 333 -23.07 -13.84 -8.05
CA ARG A 333 -22.19 -12.67 -8.08
C ARG A 333 -21.97 -12.15 -9.50
N ALA A 334 -21.80 -13.03 -10.48
CA ALA A 334 -21.61 -12.69 -11.89
C ALA A 334 -22.81 -11.93 -12.48
N THR A 335 -24.02 -12.25 -12.04
CA THR A 335 -25.28 -11.66 -12.51
C THR A 335 -25.69 -10.38 -11.79
N THR A 336 -24.97 -9.95 -10.75
CA THR A 336 -25.17 -8.61 -10.15
C THR A 336 -24.91 -7.49 -11.15
N ASP A 337 -25.56 -6.33 -10.99
CA ASP A 337 -25.39 -5.17 -11.87
C ASP A 337 -23.92 -4.76 -12.04
N LEU A 338 -23.12 -4.79 -10.97
CA LEU A 338 -21.69 -4.48 -11.02
C LEU A 338 -20.92 -5.44 -11.93
N PHE A 339 -21.11 -6.75 -11.76
CA PHE A 339 -20.34 -7.74 -12.51
C PHE A 339 -20.89 -7.97 -13.91
N ARG A 340 -22.21 -7.86 -14.12
CA ARG A 340 -22.78 -7.84 -15.47
C ARG A 340 -22.24 -6.66 -16.28
N SER A 341 -22.24 -5.45 -15.72
CA SER A 341 -21.64 -4.28 -16.37
C SER A 341 -20.18 -4.53 -16.80
N LYS A 342 -19.37 -5.11 -15.90
CA LYS A 342 -17.97 -5.45 -16.18
C LYS A 342 -17.82 -6.54 -17.23
N ARG A 343 -18.60 -7.63 -17.14
CA ARG A 343 -18.55 -8.76 -18.08
C ARG A 343 -18.94 -8.30 -19.48
N SER A 344 -20.04 -7.57 -19.63
CA SER A 344 -20.49 -7.05 -20.93
C SER A 344 -19.45 -6.10 -21.54
N SER A 345 -18.87 -5.20 -20.74
CA SER A 345 -17.79 -4.30 -21.19
C SER A 345 -16.52 -5.07 -21.59
N ALA A 346 -16.11 -6.04 -20.79
CA ALA A 346 -14.90 -6.84 -21.04
C ALA A 346 -15.07 -7.76 -22.25
N LEU A 347 -16.27 -8.33 -22.45
CA LEU A 347 -16.57 -9.17 -23.60
C LEU A 347 -16.62 -8.36 -24.89
N ALA A 348 -17.27 -7.19 -24.87
CA ALA A 348 -17.28 -6.28 -26.03
C ALA A 348 -15.86 -5.94 -26.48
N GLU A 349 -14.98 -5.62 -25.53
CA GLU A 349 -13.57 -5.34 -25.80
C GLU A 349 -12.83 -6.58 -26.32
N THR A 350 -13.06 -7.75 -25.73
CA THR A 350 -12.39 -9.01 -26.14
C THR A 350 -12.78 -9.44 -27.55
N LEU A 351 -14.07 -9.33 -27.90
CA LEU A 351 -14.57 -9.64 -29.25
C LEU A 351 -14.00 -8.66 -30.29
N GLU A 352 -13.95 -7.36 -29.98
CA GLU A 352 -13.31 -6.35 -30.85
C GLU A 352 -11.82 -6.65 -31.07
N ILE A 353 -11.11 -7.04 -30.00
CA ILE A 353 -9.70 -7.45 -30.08
C ILE A 353 -9.55 -8.70 -30.97
N SER A 354 -10.41 -9.71 -30.76
CA SER A 354 -10.39 -10.98 -31.49
C SER A 354 -10.61 -10.77 -32.99
N THR A 355 -11.57 -9.93 -33.40
CA THR A 355 -11.79 -9.59 -34.82
C THR A 355 -10.57 -8.94 -35.47
N VAL A 356 -9.96 -7.97 -34.79
CA VAL A 356 -8.85 -7.19 -35.38
C VAL A 356 -7.54 -7.99 -35.39
N LEU A 357 -7.19 -8.63 -34.28
CA LEU A 357 -5.94 -9.37 -34.15
C LEU A 357 -6.02 -10.78 -34.75
N GLY A 358 -7.20 -11.36 -34.86
CA GLY A 358 -7.41 -12.69 -35.44
C GLY A 358 -6.90 -12.81 -36.88
N VAL A 359 -7.01 -11.73 -37.66
CA VAL A 359 -6.47 -11.64 -39.05
C VAL A 359 -4.96 -11.89 -39.11
N TYR A 360 -4.24 -11.56 -38.04
CA TYR A 360 -2.78 -11.62 -37.96
C TYR A 360 -2.26 -12.77 -37.10
N LEU A 361 -3.02 -13.18 -36.09
CA LEU A 361 -2.60 -14.15 -35.06
C LEU A 361 -3.28 -15.52 -35.21
N SER A 362 -3.99 -15.78 -36.32
CA SER A 362 -4.58 -17.09 -36.65
C SER A 362 -4.09 -17.57 -38.03
N PRO A 363 -3.04 -18.43 -38.09
CA PRO A 363 -2.26 -18.98 -36.98
C PRO A 363 -1.27 -17.97 -36.38
N PRO A 364 -0.85 -18.14 -35.10
CA PRO A 364 0.09 -17.25 -34.46
C PRO A 364 1.51 -17.47 -35.00
N THR A 365 2.01 -16.51 -35.78
CA THR A 365 3.36 -16.56 -36.38
C THR A 365 4.11 -15.25 -36.16
N ALA A 366 5.45 -15.30 -36.20
CA ALA A 366 6.29 -14.10 -36.11
C ALA A 366 6.04 -13.12 -37.29
N GLU A 367 5.78 -13.65 -38.49
CA GLU A 367 5.44 -12.83 -39.65
C GLU A 367 4.07 -12.15 -39.49
N GLY A 368 3.06 -12.90 -39.00
CA GLY A 368 1.75 -12.35 -38.67
C GLY A 368 1.83 -11.23 -37.63
N LEU A 369 2.61 -11.43 -36.56
CA LEU A 369 2.87 -10.42 -35.55
C LEU A 369 3.56 -9.18 -36.14
N THR A 370 4.56 -9.35 -37.01
CA THR A 370 5.20 -8.24 -37.73
C THR A 370 4.18 -7.44 -38.54
N LYS A 371 3.30 -8.11 -39.31
CA LYS A 371 2.22 -7.46 -40.06
C LYS A 371 1.25 -6.71 -39.16
N ALA A 372 0.93 -7.25 -37.98
CA ALA A 372 0.08 -6.57 -37.00
C ALA A 372 0.69 -5.25 -36.50
N PHE A 373 2.02 -5.13 -36.38
CA PHE A 373 2.66 -3.87 -36.02
C PHE A 373 2.57 -2.79 -37.10
N SER A 374 2.39 -3.17 -38.37
CA SER A 374 2.20 -2.23 -39.47
C SER A 374 0.81 -1.60 -39.48
N ASP A 375 -0.20 -2.24 -38.87
CA ASP A 375 -1.55 -1.70 -38.72
C ASP A 375 -1.69 -0.88 -37.41
N SER A 376 -2.18 0.36 -37.52
CA SER A 376 -2.43 1.21 -36.35
C SER A 376 -3.54 0.65 -35.46
N LYS A 377 -4.60 0.04 -36.02
CA LYS A 377 -5.69 -0.55 -35.26
C LYS A 377 -5.23 -1.78 -34.49
N ALA A 378 -4.52 -2.69 -35.15
CA ALA A 378 -3.93 -3.86 -34.49
C ALA A 378 -2.97 -3.46 -33.36
N ARG A 379 -2.09 -2.45 -33.56
CA ARG A 379 -1.24 -1.92 -32.47
C ARG A 379 -2.03 -1.42 -31.27
N THR A 380 -3.14 -0.70 -31.49
CA THR A 380 -4.01 -0.27 -30.38
C THR A 380 -4.61 -1.46 -29.63
N GLN A 381 -5.03 -2.52 -30.33
CA GLN A 381 -5.56 -3.72 -29.69
C GLN A 381 -4.48 -4.51 -28.93
N MET A 382 -3.26 -4.63 -29.47
CA MET A 382 -2.13 -5.23 -28.75
C MET A 382 -1.83 -4.51 -27.43
N ARG A 383 -1.85 -3.16 -27.43
CA ARG A 383 -1.72 -2.35 -26.20
C ARG A 383 -2.78 -2.71 -25.16
N ARG A 384 -4.03 -2.96 -25.57
CA ARG A 384 -5.11 -3.36 -24.66
C ARG A 384 -4.88 -4.75 -24.09
N VAL A 385 -4.50 -5.73 -24.92
CA VAL A 385 -4.18 -7.10 -24.48
C VAL A 385 -3.07 -7.09 -23.42
N VAL A 386 -1.96 -6.39 -23.69
CA VAL A 386 -0.82 -6.29 -22.76
C VAL A 386 -1.22 -5.59 -21.46
N ARG A 387 -1.98 -4.48 -21.52
CA ARG A 387 -2.47 -3.79 -20.32
C ARG A 387 -3.34 -4.69 -19.46
N ARG A 388 -4.20 -5.51 -20.08
CA ARG A 388 -5.07 -6.45 -19.37
C ARG A 388 -4.27 -7.60 -18.76
N ALA A 389 -3.34 -8.20 -19.51
CA ALA A 389 -2.42 -9.23 -18.98
C ALA A 389 -1.67 -8.73 -17.73
N ARG A 390 -1.13 -7.50 -17.80
CA ARG A 390 -0.49 -6.85 -16.64
C ARG A 390 -1.47 -6.64 -15.48
N GLY A 391 -2.68 -6.14 -15.76
CA GLY A 391 -3.71 -5.89 -14.74
C GLY A 391 -4.15 -7.15 -13.99
N GLU A 392 -4.18 -8.30 -14.67
CA GLU A 392 -4.50 -9.60 -14.07
C GLU A 392 -3.36 -10.15 -13.22
N ARG A 393 -2.11 -9.92 -13.63
CA ARG A 393 -0.91 -10.46 -12.98
C ARG A 393 -0.40 -9.59 -11.83
N VAL A 394 -0.48 -8.26 -11.92
CA VAL A 394 0.12 -7.30 -10.96
C VAL A 394 -0.34 -7.53 -9.51
N GLY A 395 -1.60 -7.90 -9.29
CA GLY A 395 -2.10 -8.18 -7.93
C GLY A 395 -1.80 -9.59 -7.42
N THR A 396 -1.07 -10.41 -8.18
CA THR A 396 -0.99 -11.86 -7.96
C THR A 396 0.43 -12.40 -7.88
N VAL A 397 1.32 -11.97 -8.77
CA VAL A 397 2.74 -12.36 -8.80
C VAL A 397 3.69 -11.25 -8.35
N ILE A 398 3.16 -10.05 -8.13
CA ILE A 398 3.88 -8.94 -7.52
C ILE A 398 3.26 -8.62 -6.18
N ALA A 399 4.11 -8.22 -5.24
CA ALA A 399 3.74 -7.80 -3.91
C ALA A 399 4.48 -6.51 -3.54
N ASP A 400 3.91 -5.72 -2.63
CA ASP A 400 4.63 -4.65 -1.96
C ASP A 400 4.91 -5.02 -0.50
N LEU A 401 6.16 -4.82 -0.07
CA LEU A 401 6.57 -4.83 1.33
C LEU A 401 6.11 -3.52 1.97
N THR A 402 4.87 -3.53 2.45
CA THR A 402 4.18 -2.36 3.00
C THR A 402 4.59 -1.96 4.42
N VAL A 403 5.18 -2.91 5.15
CA VAL A 403 5.73 -2.73 6.50
C VAL A 403 7.07 -3.44 6.51
N CYS A 404 8.12 -2.77 7.00
CA CYS A 404 9.44 -3.37 7.20
C CYS A 404 10.23 -2.49 8.16
N GLY A 405 10.64 -3.07 9.28
CA GLY A 405 11.45 -2.36 10.26
C GLY A 405 11.72 -3.20 11.48
N ALA A 406 12.84 -2.92 12.14
CA ALA A 406 13.15 -3.48 13.44
C ALA A 406 12.57 -2.62 14.56
N VAL A 407 12.34 -3.26 15.71
CA VAL A 407 11.95 -2.59 16.94
C VAL A 407 13.17 -2.42 17.85
N ALA A 408 13.09 -1.50 18.81
CA ALA A 408 14.12 -1.37 19.83
C ALA A 408 14.21 -2.66 20.68
N PRO A 409 15.40 -3.05 21.17
CA PRO A 409 16.72 -2.44 20.94
C PRO A 409 17.38 -2.87 19.61
N TYR A 410 16.87 -3.91 18.93
CA TYR A 410 17.46 -4.48 17.71
C TYR A 410 17.65 -3.49 16.56
N SER A 411 16.82 -2.44 16.50
CA SER A 411 16.98 -1.36 15.53
C SER A 411 18.38 -0.70 15.58
N ALA A 412 19.00 -0.61 16.76
CA ALA A 412 20.34 -0.06 16.93
C ALA A 412 21.43 -0.92 16.26
N LEU A 413 21.18 -2.24 16.16
CA LEU A 413 22.03 -3.25 15.52
C LEU A 413 21.79 -3.37 14.01
N THR A 414 21.06 -2.42 13.40
CA THR A 414 20.67 -2.45 11.99
C THR A 414 19.80 -3.67 11.60
N ALA A 415 19.06 -4.24 12.56
CA ALA A 415 18.16 -5.37 12.30
C ALA A 415 17.03 -5.04 11.29
N GLY A 416 16.81 -3.76 10.95
CA GLY A 416 15.92 -3.41 9.83
C GLY A 416 16.35 -4.02 8.49
N LYS A 417 17.65 -4.30 8.31
CA LYS A 417 18.19 -5.00 7.13
C LYS A 417 17.93 -6.50 7.17
N LEU A 418 18.08 -7.10 8.35
CA LEU A 418 17.67 -8.49 8.60
C LEU A 418 16.19 -8.68 8.26
N VAL A 419 15.33 -7.80 8.79
CA VAL A 419 13.88 -7.82 8.51
C VAL A 419 13.62 -7.69 7.01
N GLY A 420 14.32 -6.79 6.30
CA GLY A 420 14.18 -6.63 4.85
C GLY A 420 14.60 -7.87 4.05
N ALA A 421 15.68 -8.54 4.44
CA ALA A 421 16.14 -9.77 3.80
C ALA A 421 15.20 -10.95 4.11
N LEU A 422 14.81 -11.15 5.37
CA LEU A 422 13.87 -12.20 5.78
C LEU A 422 12.48 -12.00 5.18
N ALA A 423 12.04 -10.76 4.94
CA ALA A 423 10.76 -10.47 4.31
C ALA A 423 10.65 -10.99 2.87
N VAL A 424 11.77 -11.35 2.23
CA VAL A 424 11.81 -11.95 0.89
C VAL A 424 12.40 -13.37 0.92
N SER A 425 12.46 -14.01 2.10
CA SER A 425 13.04 -15.34 2.28
C SER A 425 12.18 -16.45 1.66
N PRO A 426 12.77 -17.62 1.38
CA PRO A 426 12.06 -18.84 0.98
C PRO A 426 10.80 -19.14 1.81
N GLN A 427 10.91 -19.04 3.15
CA GLN A 427 9.79 -19.28 4.07
C GLN A 427 8.62 -18.32 3.82
N VAL A 428 8.92 -17.05 3.54
CA VAL A 428 7.89 -16.04 3.23
C VAL A 428 7.25 -16.30 1.86
N LEU A 429 8.03 -16.65 0.83
CA LEU A 429 7.47 -16.97 -0.49
C LEU A 429 6.55 -18.20 -0.44
N THR A 430 6.98 -19.25 0.26
CA THR A 430 6.20 -20.48 0.45
C THR A 430 4.92 -20.20 1.25
N ALA A 431 5.00 -19.40 2.32
CA ALA A 431 3.83 -18.98 3.06
C ALA A 431 2.85 -18.15 2.21
N TYR A 432 3.34 -17.23 1.39
CA TYR A 432 2.51 -16.44 0.47
C TYR A 432 1.80 -17.35 -0.54
N ARG A 433 2.54 -18.26 -1.18
CA ARG A 433 1.99 -19.24 -2.13
C ARG A 433 0.87 -20.05 -1.50
N LYS A 434 1.10 -20.62 -0.32
CA LYS A 434 0.12 -21.41 0.42
C LYS A 434 -1.11 -20.60 0.81
N LYS A 435 -0.93 -19.37 1.31
CA LYS A 435 -2.03 -18.48 1.73
C LYS A 435 -2.96 -18.09 0.58
N TYR A 436 -2.41 -17.90 -0.62
CA TYR A 436 -3.17 -17.41 -1.77
C TYR A 436 -3.45 -18.46 -2.85
N ALA A 437 -3.17 -19.75 -2.58
CA ALA A 437 -3.65 -20.88 -3.37
C ALA A 437 -5.16 -21.11 -3.18
N ARG A 438 -5.96 -20.09 -3.51
CA ARG A 438 -7.43 -20.06 -3.38
C ARG A 438 -8.05 -19.22 -4.49
N PRO A 439 -9.35 -19.43 -4.84
CA PRO A 439 -9.99 -18.68 -5.91
C PRO A 439 -9.92 -17.16 -5.71
N SER A 440 -9.63 -16.43 -6.79
CA SER A 440 -9.65 -14.97 -6.82
C SER A 440 -11.08 -14.47 -6.95
N GLU A 441 -11.55 -13.65 -5.99
CA GLU A 441 -12.94 -13.21 -5.93
C GLU A 441 -13.42 -12.51 -7.20
N ILE A 442 -12.65 -11.55 -7.72
CA ILE A 442 -13.05 -10.78 -8.90
C ILE A 442 -13.03 -11.65 -10.14
N ALA A 443 -11.98 -12.44 -10.34
CA ALA A 443 -11.87 -13.32 -11.50
C ALA A 443 -12.96 -14.39 -11.49
N SER A 444 -13.26 -14.95 -10.32
CA SER A 444 -14.31 -15.97 -10.18
C SER A 444 -15.71 -15.39 -10.42
N ALA A 445 -15.95 -14.15 -9.98
CA ALA A 445 -17.20 -13.44 -10.26
C ALA A 445 -17.34 -13.01 -11.72
N MET A 446 -16.25 -12.75 -12.45
CA MET A 446 -16.29 -12.53 -13.90
C MET A 446 -16.60 -13.82 -14.65
N ALA A 447 -16.03 -14.95 -14.21
CA ALA A 447 -16.16 -16.25 -14.87
C ALA A 447 -17.39 -17.05 -14.46
N GLY A 448 -18.10 -16.66 -13.38
CA GLY A 448 -19.20 -17.44 -12.83
C GLY A 448 -18.77 -18.78 -12.20
N ARG A 449 -17.46 -19.01 -12.06
CA ARG A 449 -16.83 -20.25 -11.55
C ARG A 449 -15.53 -19.92 -10.83
N PRO A 450 -15.01 -20.78 -9.93
CA PRO A 450 -13.76 -20.50 -9.24
C PRO A 450 -12.58 -20.38 -10.22
N ILE A 451 -11.86 -19.25 -10.18
CA ILE A 451 -10.62 -19.00 -10.94
C ILE A 451 -9.45 -18.86 -9.96
N LEU A 452 -8.48 -19.76 -10.06
CA LEU A 452 -7.20 -19.67 -9.35
C LEU A 452 -6.26 -18.75 -10.14
N ARG A 453 -5.58 -17.85 -9.44
CA ARG A 453 -4.54 -16.99 -10.03
C ARG A 453 -3.19 -17.39 -9.46
N GLU A 454 -2.17 -17.37 -10.31
CA GLU A 454 -0.78 -17.67 -9.96
C GLU A 454 -0.34 -16.90 -8.70
N PRO A 455 0.01 -17.58 -7.59
CA PRO A 455 0.48 -16.94 -6.37
C PRO A 455 2.00 -16.99 -6.19
N ARG A 456 2.77 -17.60 -7.11
CA ARG A 456 4.24 -17.61 -7.08
C ARG A 456 4.79 -16.22 -7.41
N LEU A 457 5.32 -15.53 -6.40
CA LEU A 457 5.84 -14.17 -6.52
C LEU A 457 7.10 -14.13 -7.39
N SER A 458 7.18 -13.13 -8.27
CA SER A 458 8.36 -12.80 -9.10
C SER A 458 9.11 -11.57 -8.61
N PHE A 459 8.42 -10.68 -7.89
CA PHE A 459 8.96 -9.39 -7.49
C PHE A 459 8.30 -8.88 -6.21
N ILE A 460 9.12 -8.28 -5.34
CA ILE A 460 8.64 -7.54 -4.17
C ILE A 460 9.13 -6.10 -4.25
N GLY A 461 8.19 -5.16 -4.36
CA GLY A 461 8.44 -3.73 -4.34
C GLY A 461 8.32 -3.14 -2.94
N THR A 462 8.79 -1.91 -2.74
CA THR A 462 8.48 -1.12 -1.54
C THR A 462 8.63 0.37 -1.83
N THR A 463 7.94 1.19 -1.04
CA THR A 463 8.15 2.64 -0.99
C THR A 463 8.80 2.99 0.35
N SER A 464 9.85 3.81 0.34
CA SER A 464 10.43 4.32 1.59
C SER A 464 9.48 5.31 2.28
N LEU A 465 9.68 5.54 3.58
CA LEU A 465 8.98 6.62 4.27
C LEU A 465 9.50 8.00 3.85
N TYR A 466 10.82 8.12 3.65
CA TYR A 466 11.52 9.36 3.34
C TYR A 466 12.14 9.35 1.94
N GLY A 467 12.05 10.47 1.23
CA GLY A 467 12.66 10.66 -0.10
C GLY A 467 14.17 10.90 -0.08
N THR A 468 14.74 11.20 1.08
CA THR A 468 16.17 11.52 1.28
C THR A 468 17.04 10.31 1.61
N GLY A 469 16.44 9.13 1.78
CA GLY A 469 17.12 7.86 2.02
C GLY A 469 16.29 6.86 2.85
N SER A 470 16.63 5.57 2.77
CA SER A 470 16.09 4.52 3.65
C SER A 470 17.24 3.66 4.18
N SER A 471 17.42 3.62 5.50
CA SER A 471 18.49 2.83 6.12
C SER A 471 18.28 1.33 5.94
N GLN A 472 17.02 0.88 5.86
CA GLN A 472 16.64 -0.53 5.75
C GLN A 472 17.01 -1.09 4.37
N TYR A 473 16.69 -0.39 3.28
CA TYR A 473 16.85 -0.92 1.93
C TYR A 473 18.15 -0.48 1.25
N ASN A 474 18.71 0.65 1.66
CA ASN A 474 19.93 1.16 1.04
C ASN A 474 21.10 0.19 1.25
N ARG A 475 21.79 -0.15 0.15
CA ARG A 475 22.92 -1.10 0.10
C ARG A 475 22.58 -2.48 0.67
N LEU A 476 21.30 -2.84 0.75
CA LEU A 476 20.86 -4.14 1.23
C LEU A 476 20.92 -5.14 0.07
N PHE A 477 22.04 -5.85 -0.02
CA PHE A 477 22.26 -6.90 -1.01
C PHE A 477 23.02 -8.06 -0.39
N TRP A 478 22.71 -9.29 -0.77
CA TRP A 478 23.37 -10.52 -0.34
C TRP A 478 23.72 -11.40 -1.54
N PRO A 479 24.71 -12.29 -1.41
CA PRO A 479 24.91 -13.41 -2.34
C PRO A 479 23.67 -14.30 -2.39
N ALA A 480 23.22 -14.73 -3.58
CA ALA A 480 21.97 -15.47 -3.71
C ALA A 480 22.02 -16.86 -3.04
N ASP A 481 23.21 -17.44 -2.91
CA ASP A 481 23.45 -18.71 -2.23
C ASP A 481 23.01 -18.71 -0.76
N VAL A 482 23.02 -17.56 -0.07
CA VAL A 482 22.46 -17.38 1.29
C VAL A 482 21.01 -17.90 1.37
N MET A 483 20.25 -17.74 0.29
CA MET A 483 18.87 -18.22 0.14
C MET A 483 18.76 -19.43 -0.82
N GLY A 484 19.87 -20.13 -1.06
CA GLY A 484 19.91 -21.35 -1.88
C GLY A 484 19.97 -21.11 -3.39
N GLY A 485 20.27 -19.88 -3.83
CA GLY A 485 20.50 -19.53 -5.23
C GLY A 485 21.95 -19.77 -5.69
N ASN A 486 22.27 -19.25 -6.88
CA ASN A 486 23.62 -19.31 -7.45
C ASN A 486 24.57 -18.31 -6.76
N SER A 487 25.73 -18.77 -6.29
CA SER A 487 26.72 -17.95 -5.56
C SER A 487 27.29 -16.78 -6.36
N ASN A 488 27.27 -16.84 -7.70
CA ASN A 488 27.74 -15.76 -8.57
C ASN A 488 26.69 -14.65 -8.77
N VAL A 489 25.45 -14.87 -8.31
CA VAL A 489 24.37 -13.90 -8.42
C VAL A 489 24.24 -13.12 -7.12
N ARG A 490 24.07 -11.81 -7.26
CA ARG A 490 23.80 -10.92 -6.14
C ARG A 490 22.33 -10.52 -6.15
N MET A 491 21.66 -10.71 -5.03
CA MET A 491 20.27 -10.30 -4.80
C MET A 491 20.19 -9.13 -3.83
N GLY A 492 19.10 -8.37 -3.88
CA GLY A 492 18.87 -7.28 -2.94
C GLY A 492 17.89 -6.23 -3.43
N PHE A 493 17.80 -5.15 -2.67
CA PHE A 493 16.89 -4.03 -2.96
C PHE A 493 17.57 -3.06 -3.94
N HIS A 494 17.05 -3.01 -5.17
CA HIS A 494 17.42 -2.04 -6.18
C HIS A 494 16.61 -0.75 -6.02
N GLU A 495 17.26 0.41 -6.10
CA GLU A 495 16.55 1.70 -6.21
C GLU A 495 15.97 1.84 -7.62
N LEU A 496 14.65 1.93 -7.72
CA LEU A 496 13.91 1.96 -9.00
C LEU A 496 13.58 3.39 -9.46
N GLY A 497 13.62 4.36 -8.53
CA GLY A 497 13.25 5.75 -8.79
C GLY A 497 12.56 6.42 -7.61
N ARG A 498 11.77 7.46 -7.88
CA ARG A 498 11.03 8.22 -6.88
C ARG A 498 9.56 8.36 -7.24
N SER A 499 8.69 8.30 -6.23
CA SER A 499 7.25 8.51 -6.39
C SER A 499 6.90 9.98 -6.62
N ARG A 500 5.78 10.24 -7.30
CA ARG A 500 5.25 11.60 -7.54
C ARG A 500 4.38 12.19 -6.41
N SER A 501 4.43 11.62 -5.20
CA SER A 501 3.78 12.20 -4.00
C SER A 501 2.25 12.41 -4.09
N PHE A 502 1.50 11.44 -4.62
CA PHE A 502 0.05 11.57 -4.85
C PHE A 502 -0.75 10.66 -3.93
N GLY A 503 -1.76 11.19 -3.22
CA GLY A 503 -2.58 10.39 -2.32
C GLY A 503 -3.55 11.19 -1.44
N THR A 504 -4.10 10.54 -0.41
CA THR A 504 -5.05 11.13 0.56
C THR A 504 -4.59 11.04 2.00
N SER A 505 -3.34 10.63 2.24
CA SER A 505 -2.81 10.40 3.60
C SER A 505 -2.72 11.68 4.45
N HIS A 506 -2.72 12.84 3.79
CA HIS A 506 -2.61 14.14 4.41
C HIS A 506 -3.97 14.74 4.81
N PHE A 507 -5.09 14.10 4.45
CA PHE A 507 -6.43 14.50 4.90
C PHE A 507 -6.89 13.67 6.11
N SER A 508 -7.50 14.33 7.11
CA SER A 508 -8.00 13.73 8.35
C SER A 508 -9.30 12.93 8.15
N SER A 509 -9.77 12.27 9.20
CA SER A 509 -11.10 11.65 9.17
C SER A 509 -12.20 12.71 9.06
N GLU A 510 -12.12 13.77 9.87
CA GLU A 510 -13.05 14.90 9.88
C GLU A 510 -13.13 15.61 8.53
N THR A 511 -11.98 15.82 7.85
CA THR A 511 -11.95 16.39 6.49
C THR A 511 -12.66 15.50 5.49
N VAL A 512 -12.38 14.19 5.51
CA VAL A 512 -13.03 13.25 4.59
C VAL A 512 -14.54 13.22 4.83
N ASP A 513 -14.98 13.22 6.08
CA ASP A 513 -16.41 13.20 6.42
C ASP A 513 -17.11 14.50 5.98
N ALA A 514 -16.48 15.66 6.19
CA ALA A 514 -17.00 16.94 5.72
C ALA A 514 -17.08 17.02 4.19
N LEU A 515 -16.08 16.52 3.47
CA LEU A 515 -16.05 16.42 2.01
C LEU A 515 -17.14 15.48 1.45
N VAL A 516 -17.34 14.33 2.10
CA VAL A 516 -18.41 13.38 1.75
C VAL A 516 -19.78 14.01 1.99
N ARG A 517 -19.97 14.68 3.13
CA ARG A 517 -21.21 15.38 3.44
C ARG A 517 -21.54 16.46 2.41
N LEU A 518 -20.55 17.30 2.06
CA LEU A 518 -20.74 18.35 1.06
C LEU A 518 -21.12 17.79 -0.32
N SER A 519 -20.40 16.76 -0.79
CA SER A 519 -20.70 16.15 -2.09
C SER A 519 -22.09 15.52 -2.15
N THR A 520 -22.56 14.97 -1.04
CA THR A 520 -23.93 14.42 -0.92
C THR A 520 -24.97 15.53 -1.03
N LEU A 521 -24.79 16.66 -0.33
CA LEU A 521 -25.72 17.78 -0.35
C LEU A 521 -25.78 18.48 -1.71
N ARG A 522 -24.67 18.49 -2.47
CA ARG A 522 -24.63 19.06 -3.84
C ARG A 522 -25.09 18.08 -4.92
N GLY A 523 -25.79 17.01 -4.56
CA GLY A 523 -26.47 16.14 -5.53
C GLY A 523 -25.55 15.18 -6.29
N SER A 524 -24.39 14.81 -5.74
CA SER A 524 -23.60 13.71 -6.30
C SER A 524 -24.41 12.41 -6.28
N LEU A 525 -24.90 12.00 -7.46
CA LEU A 525 -25.60 10.72 -7.65
C LEU A 525 -24.66 9.51 -7.48
N VAL A 526 -23.34 9.72 -7.52
CA VAL A 526 -22.34 8.67 -7.35
C VAL A 526 -22.13 8.41 -5.86
N ARG A 527 -22.70 7.31 -5.36
CA ARG A 527 -22.38 6.78 -4.03
C ARG A 527 -21.12 5.92 -4.13
N VAL A 528 -20.04 6.37 -3.48
CA VAL A 528 -18.80 5.59 -3.37
C VAL A 528 -18.98 4.55 -2.27
N ASN A 529 -19.20 3.29 -2.67
CA ASN A 529 -19.30 2.19 -1.73
C ASN A 529 -17.90 1.62 -1.40
N ASN A 530 -17.82 0.87 -0.31
CA ASN A 530 -16.60 0.14 0.06
C ASN A 530 -16.56 -1.28 -0.56
N LEU A 531 -17.37 -1.53 -1.59
CA LEU A 531 -17.50 -2.83 -2.23
C LEU A 531 -16.22 -3.21 -2.99
N PHE A 532 -15.76 -4.43 -2.74
CA PHE A 532 -14.59 -4.96 -3.42
C PHE A 532 -14.82 -5.10 -4.92
N GLY A 533 -13.96 -4.45 -5.71
CA GLY A 533 -14.01 -4.45 -7.18
C GLY A 533 -14.52 -3.17 -7.84
N GLU A 534 -15.06 -2.19 -7.12
CA GLU A 534 -15.58 -0.94 -7.75
C GLU A 534 -14.50 0.01 -8.32
N GLY A 535 -13.22 -0.31 -8.15
CA GLY A 535 -12.10 0.50 -8.64
C GLY A 535 -11.13 0.87 -7.53
N VAL A 536 -10.35 1.93 -7.77
CA VAL A 536 -9.32 2.40 -6.84
C VAL A 536 -9.89 2.87 -5.49
N SER A 537 -9.01 3.02 -4.50
CA SER A 537 -9.28 3.43 -3.10
C SER A 537 -10.59 4.22 -2.92
N PRO A 538 -11.59 3.68 -2.18
CA PRO A 538 -12.83 4.40 -1.87
C PRO A 538 -12.59 5.77 -1.23
N ARG A 539 -11.57 5.88 -0.36
CA ARG A 539 -11.17 7.16 0.25
C ARG A 539 -10.73 8.18 -0.81
N LEU A 540 -9.90 7.78 -1.78
CA LEU A 540 -9.46 8.65 -2.88
C LEU A 540 -10.65 9.15 -3.71
N ARG A 541 -11.59 8.25 -4.05
CA ARG A 541 -12.80 8.62 -4.80
C ARG A 541 -13.66 9.63 -4.02
N LYS A 542 -13.90 9.39 -2.73
CA LYS A 542 -14.65 10.30 -1.82
C LYS A 542 -14.01 11.69 -1.73
N VAL A 543 -12.70 11.75 -1.49
CA VAL A 543 -11.96 13.01 -1.42
C VAL A 543 -12.04 13.78 -2.73
N ARG A 544 -11.83 13.11 -3.87
CA ARG A 544 -11.94 13.75 -5.19
C ARG A 544 -13.32 14.38 -5.42
N LEU A 545 -14.39 13.65 -5.10
CA LEU A 545 -15.76 14.16 -5.25
C LEU A 545 -16.01 15.37 -4.34
N GLY A 546 -15.59 15.32 -3.08
CA GLY A 546 -15.77 16.44 -2.17
C GLY A 546 -14.96 17.68 -2.53
N ILE A 547 -13.72 17.51 -2.98
CA ILE A 547 -12.89 18.65 -3.44
C ILE A 547 -13.48 19.25 -4.71
N ALA A 548 -13.98 18.42 -5.64
CA ALA A 548 -14.69 18.90 -6.82
C ALA A 548 -15.96 19.68 -6.45
N ALA A 549 -16.69 19.26 -5.41
CA ALA A 549 -17.86 19.96 -4.89
C ALA A 549 -17.52 21.34 -4.29
N LEU A 550 -16.27 21.58 -3.87
CA LEU A 550 -15.75 22.90 -3.49
C LEU A 550 -15.32 23.75 -4.70
N GLY A 551 -15.32 23.19 -5.91
CA GLY A 551 -14.76 23.83 -7.10
C GLY A 551 -13.22 23.94 -7.08
N TRP A 552 -12.56 23.12 -6.26
CA TRP A 552 -11.11 23.17 -6.06
C TRP A 552 -10.37 22.15 -6.95
N PRO A 553 -9.10 22.40 -7.32
CA PRO A 553 -8.35 21.51 -8.21
C PRO A 553 -7.86 20.26 -7.46
N ALA A 554 -8.68 19.20 -7.48
CA ALA A 554 -8.40 17.95 -6.78
C ALA A 554 -7.03 17.33 -7.13
N ASN A 555 -6.59 17.40 -8.39
CA ASN A 555 -5.30 16.83 -8.79
C ASN A 555 -4.11 17.54 -8.15
N GLU A 556 -4.19 18.84 -7.88
CA GLU A 556 -3.13 19.57 -7.20
C GLU A 556 -3.18 19.35 -5.69
N LEU A 557 -4.38 19.35 -5.09
CA LEU A 557 -4.54 19.13 -3.65
C LEU A 557 -4.26 17.69 -3.19
N LEU A 558 -4.29 16.72 -4.10
CA LEU A 558 -3.88 15.34 -3.83
C LEU A 558 -2.36 15.14 -3.88
N LYS A 559 -1.59 16.12 -4.39
CA LYS A 559 -0.13 16.09 -4.36
C LYS A 559 0.34 16.55 -2.97
N HIS A 560 0.77 15.61 -2.13
CA HIS A 560 1.17 15.91 -0.75
C HIS A 560 2.64 16.31 -0.61
N GLY A 561 3.42 16.39 -1.70
CA GLY A 561 4.80 16.88 -1.68
C GLY A 561 5.77 16.04 -0.81
N ARG A 562 5.48 14.75 -0.60
CA ARG A 562 6.38 13.81 0.10
C ARG A 562 6.91 12.79 -0.91
N GLU A 563 8.06 13.09 -1.51
CA GLU A 563 8.73 12.14 -2.38
C GLU A 563 9.16 10.90 -1.57
N ARG A 564 9.00 9.73 -2.15
CA ARG A 564 9.44 8.45 -1.58
C ARG A 564 10.32 7.75 -2.60
N ILE A 565 11.35 7.08 -2.12
CA ILE A 565 12.22 6.25 -2.96
C ILE A 565 11.52 4.91 -3.17
N LEU A 566 11.50 4.46 -4.41
CA LEU A 566 10.99 3.14 -4.79
C LEU A 566 12.15 2.15 -4.75
N TYR A 567 11.96 1.03 -4.06
CA TYR A 567 12.89 -0.09 -4.10
C TYR A 567 12.19 -1.35 -4.58
N GLY A 568 12.96 -2.32 -5.08
CA GLY A 568 12.43 -3.61 -5.49
C GLY A 568 13.47 -4.72 -5.45
N VAL A 569 13.00 -5.94 -5.21
CA VAL A 569 13.81 -7.17 -5.23
C VAL A 569 13.25 -8.07 -6.33
N PRO A 570 14.01 -8.33 -7.42
CA PRO A 570 13.67 -9.40 -8.35
C PRO A 570 13.88 -10.75 -7.66
N LEU A 571 12.89 -11.63 -7.73
CA LEU A 571 12.96 -12.98 -7.16
C LEU A 571 13.27 -14.04 -8.23
N VAL A 572 13.12 -13.69 -9.51
CA VAL A 572 13.31 -14.58 -10.66
C VAL A 572 14.19 -13.90 -11.72
N ALA A 573 14.90 -14.69 -12.52
CA ALA A 573 15.73 -14.22 -13.63
C ALA A 573 14.87 -13.75 -14.81
N ASN A 574 13.85 -14.52 -15.18
CA ASN A 574 12.90 -14.23 -16.27
C ASN A 574 11.79 -13.25 -15.84
N LEU A 575 12.13 -12.19 -15.12
CA LEU A 575 11.18 -11.31 -14.42
C LEU A 575 10.07 -10.75 -15.32
N ARG A 576 10.41 -10.16 -16.47
CA ARG A 576 9.45 -9.52 -17.37
C ARG A 576 8.47 -10.56 -17.93
N ASP A 577 9.03 -11.62 -18.51
CA ASP A 577 8.29 -12.60 -19.31
C ASP A 577 7.43 -13.50 -18.43
N TYR A 578 7.99 -13.99 -17.32
CA TYR A 578 7.19 -14.63 -16.28
C TYR A 578 6.12 -13.67 -15.77
N SER A 579 6.42 -12.44 -15.35
CA SER A 579 5.39 -11.54 -14.77
C SER A 579 4.23 -11.22 -15.73
N LEU A 580 4.46 -11.18 -17.05
CA LEU A 580 3.42 -11.04 -18.07
C LEU A 580 2.66 -12.36 -18.38
N GLY A 581 3.16 -13.49 -17.90
CA GLY A 581 2.64 -14.83 -18.16
C GLY A 581 2.98 -15.33 -19.57
N ILE A 582 4.10 -14.86 -20.13
CA ILE A 582 4.71 -15.40 -21.35
C ILE A 582 5.38 -16.72 -20.99
N ASP A 583 6.21 -16.70 -19.95
CA ASP A 583 6.75 -17.91 -19.34
C ASP A 583 5.80 -18.44 -18.27
N GLU A 584 5.55 -19.74 -18.29
CA GLU A 584 4.70 -20.40 -17.29
C GLU A 584 5.44 -20.63 -15.97
N GLU A 585 6.74 -20.91 -16.04
CA GLU A 585 7.57 -21.26 -14.89
C GLU A 585 8.50 -20.12 -14.46
N PRO A 586 8.57 -19.81 -13.14
CA PRO A 586 9.51 -18.83 -12.61
C PRO A 586 10.92 -19.43 -12.51
N GLU A 587 11.91 -18.74 -13.09
CA GLU A 587 13.33 -19.05 -12.90
C GLU A 587 13.84 -18.40 -11.61
N TYR A 588 13.55 -18.99 -10.46
CA TYR A 588 13.89 -18.41 -9.16
C TYR A 588 15.40 -18.18 -8.98
N LEU A 589 15.74 -17.00 -8.45
CA LEU A 589 17.09 -16.65 -8.00
C LEU A 589 17.42 -17.18 -6.61
N ILE A 590 16.42 -17.73 -5.91
CA ILE A 590 16.53 -18.39 -4.59
C ILE A 590 15.98 -19.80 -4.68
N ASN A 591 16.20 -20.62 -3.65
CA ASN A 591 15.48 -21.89 -3.49
C ASN A 591 14.29 -21.69 -2.54
N PRO A 592 13.03 -21.65 -3.02
CA PRO A 592 11.85 -21.44 -2.17
C PRO A 592 11.60 -22.54 -1.13
N GLU A 593 12.24 -23.70 -1.29
CA GLU A 593 12.08 -24.88 -0.45
C GLU A 593 13.23 -25.05 0.56
N LEU A 594 14.17 -24.10 0.63
CA LEU A 594 15.30 -24.14 1.56
C LEU A 594 14.81 -24.04 3.03
N PRO A 595 14.92 -25.09 3.86
CA PRO A 595 14.38 -25.07 5.22
C PRO A 595 15.17 -24.16 6.18
N GLU A 596 16.49 -24.09 6.01
CA GLU A 596 17.40 -23.35 6.90
C GLU A 596 17.63 -21.90 6.46
N ALA A 597 16.76 -21.35 5.61
CA ALA A 597 16.96 -20.04 5.02
C ALA A 597 17.03 -18.91 6.06
N ASP A 598 16.20 -18.98 7.11
CA ASP A 598 16.16 -17.96 8.15
C ASP A 598 17.48 -17.91 8.93
N THR A 599 18.02 -19.06 9.33
CA THR A 599 19.31 -19.19 10.02
C THR A 599 20.45 -18.61 9.16
N ARG A 600 20.52 -19.01 7.88
CA ARG A 600 21.58 -18.54 6.97
C ARG A 600 21.52 -17.04 6.71
N VAL A 601 20.32 -16.47 6.59
CA VAL A 601 20.12 -15.03 6.46
C VAL A 601 20.51 -14.31 7.76
N ALA A 602 20.21 -14.88 8.91
CA ALA A 602 20.60 -14.33 10.21
C ALA A 602 22.12 -14.31 10.40
N GLU A 603 22.81 -15.40 10.09
CA GLU A 603 24.28 -15.50 10.12
C GLU A 603 24.93 -14.46 9.21
N TRP A 604 24.50 -14.41 7.94
CA TRP A 604 24.97 -13.42 6.98
C TRP A 604 24.77 -11.98 7.47
N TRP A 605 23.60 -11.67 8.04
CA TRP A 605 23.33 -10.35 8.60
C TRP A 605 24.23 -10.07 9.82
N PHE A 606 24.43 -11.08 10.68
CA PHE A 606 25.21 -10.93 11.90
C PHE A 606 26.65 -10.57 11.57
N GLU A 607 27.30 -11.38 10.71
CA GLU A 607 28.68 -11.17 10.28
C GLU A 607 28.87 -9.83 9.58
N ARG A 608 27.96 -9.50 8.66
CA ARG A 608 28.12 -8.31 7.82
C ARG A 608 27.77 -7.01 8.52
N TRP A 609 26.82 -7.03 9.45
CA TRP A 609 26.25 -5.82 10.04
C TRP A 609 26.25 -5.82 11.56
N CYS A 610 25.66 -6.84 12.18
CA CYS A 610 25.41 -6.82 13.64
C CYS A 610 26.71 -6.75 14.43
N HIS A 611 27.68 -7.62 14.12
CA HIS A 611 28.93 -7.74 14.88
C HIS A 611 29.69 -6.42 14.96
N GLN A 612 29.93 -5.77 13.81
CA GLN A 612 30.62 -4.48 13.74
C GLN A 612 29.83 -3.35 14.41
N ARG A 613 28.49 -3.41 14.36
CA ARG A 613 27.64 -2.41 15.00
C ARG A 613 27.61 -2.57 16.51
N ALA A 614 27.62 -3.81 17.01
CA ALA A 614 27.64 -4.13 18.43
C ALA A 614 28.96 -3.75 19.12
N ALA A 615 30.07 -3.68 18.39
CA ALA A 615 31.36 -3.24 18.93
C ALA A 615 31.43 -1.74 19.26
N ARG A 616 30.43 -0.94 18.85
CA ARG A 616 30.40 0.51 19.05
C ARG A 616 29.78 0.88 20.40
N GLN A 617 30.50 1.66 21.20
CA GLN A 617 30.03 2.09 22.52
C GLN A 617 28.75 2.94 22.47
N ASP A 618 28.63 3.86 21.50
CA ASP A 618 27.41 4.67 21.33
C ASP A 618 26.16 3.82 21.03
N VAL A 619 26.35 2.70 20.33
CA VAL A 619 25.27 1.74 20.03
C VAL A 619 24.88 0.99 21.30
N LEU A 620 25.85 0.49 22.07
CA LEU A 620 25.60 -0.23 23.31
C LEU A 620 24.91 0.66 24.35
N GLU A 621 25.35 1.89 24.51
CA GLU A 621 24.71 2.89 25.39
C GLU A 621 23.27 3.18 24.96
N SER A 622 23.05 3.38 23.65
CA SER A 622 21.70 3.55 23.10
C SER A 622 20.82 2.34 23.42
N MET A 623 21.32 1.11 23.29
CA MET A 623 20.59 -0.10 23.65
C MET A 623 20.27 -0.16 25.14
N ARG A 624 21.24 0.14 26.03
CA ARG A 624 21.07 0.17 27.50
C ARG A 624 20.01 1.18 27.97
N SER A 625 19.58 2.12 27.13
CA SER A 625 18.46 3.04 27.40
C SER A 625 17.10 2.33 27.40
N HIS A 626 16.97 1.18 26.75
CA HIS A 626 15.74 0.42 26.60
C HIS A 626 15.59 -0.61 27.73
N ARG A 627 14.80 -0.27 28.75
CA ARG A 627 14.70 -1.00 30.03
C ARG A 627 13.29 -1.47 30.31
N LEU A 628 13.17 -2.68 30.86
CA LEU A 628 11.88 -3.26 31.29
C LEU A 628 11.61 -3.11 32.79
N VAL A 629 12.55 -2.54 33.55
CA VAL A 629 12.36 -2.18 34.96
C VAL A 629 11.35 -1.05 35.09
N ARG A 630 10.45 -1.11 36.08
CA ARG A 630 9.43 -0.07 36.29
C ARG A 630 10.04 1.25 36.77
N PRO A 631 9.59 2.42 36.25
CA PRO A 631 8.66 2.56 35.12
C PRO A 631 9.30 2.09 33.79
N VAL A 632 8.57 1.30 33.01
CA VAL A 632 9.07 0.71 31.76
C VAL A 632 9.43 1.83 30.78
N ARG A 633 10.71 1.91 30.42
CA ARG A 633 11.29 2.90 29.49
C ARG A 633 11.90 2.14 28.31
N HIS A 634 11.06 1.75 27.36
CA HIS A 634 11.46 0.90 26.25
C HIS A 634 10.96 1.47 24.91
N GLY A 635 11.81 1.56 23.89
CA GLY A 635 11.47 2.17 22.61
C GLY A 635 10.43 1.40 21.79
N ALA A 636 10.14 0.16 22.17
CA ALA A 636 9.07 -0.67 21.60
C ALA A 636 7.75 -0.61 22.39
N ARG A 637 7.64 0.27 23.40
CA ARG A 637 6.37 0.57 24.07
C ARG A 637 5.61 1.63 23.29
N VAL A 638 4.29 1.50 23.17
CA VAL A 638 3.47 2.46 22.42
C VAL A 638 3.41 3.79 23.17
N PRO A 639 3.80 4.93 22.56
CA PRO A 639 3.71 6.23 23.21
C PRO A 639 2.26 6.74 23.14
N LEU A 640 1.49 6.57 24.21
CA LEU A 640 0.15 7.16 24.28
C LEU A 640 0.27 8.69 24.46
N PRO A 641 -0.34 9.51 23.58
CA PRO A 641 -0.37 10.95 23.77
C PRO A 641 -1.03 11.28 25.11
N ILE A 642 -0.49 12.25 25.85
CA ILE A 642 -1.10 12.73 27.08
C ILE A 642 -2.41 13.42 26.71
N GLY A 643 -3.51 13.11 27.42
CA GLY A 643 -4.81 13.75 27.17
C GLY A 643 -4.79 15.23 27.56
N ASP A 644 -5.75 16.01 27.06
CA ASP A 644 -5.93 17.40 27.48
C ASP A 644 -6.02 17.47 29.02
N GLY A 645 -5.03 18.10 29.66
CA GLY A 645 -5.02 18.37 31.10
C GLY A 645 -4.00 17.61 31.98
N MET A 646 -3.07 16.82 31.43
CA MET A 646 -1.95 16.26 32.20
C MET A 646 -0.59 16.81 31.70
N GLN A 647 0.30 17.17 32.63
CA GLN A 647 1.61 17.76 32.32
C GLN A 647 2.50 16.79 31.53
N ALA A 648 3.23 17.35 30.55
CA ALA A 648 4.21 16.64 29.74
C ALA A 648 5.32 16.04 30.63
N ILE A 649 5.63 14.76 30.43
CA ILE A 649 6.91 14.20 30.88
C ILE A 649 7.90 14.54 29.76
N ASP A 650 8.89 15.37 30.10
CA ASP A 650 9.96 15.95 29.27
C ASP A 650 10.07 15.46 27.80
N GLU A 651 9.86 16.40 26.87
CA GLU A 651 9.97 16.22 25.41
C GLU A 651 11.41 15.96 24.89
N GLU A 652 12.40 15.75 25.77
CA GLU A 652 13.81 15.58 25.36
C GLU A 652 14.17 14.20 24.79
N MET A 653 13.23 13.26 24.67
CA MET A 653 13.55 11.84 24.39
C MET A 653 12.96 11.28 23.09
N LEU A 654 13.02 12.04 21.99
CA LEU A 654 13.11 11.43 20.67
C LEU A 654 14.60 11.23 20.36
N PRO A 655 15.11 9.99 20.15
CA PRO A 655 16.50 9.83 19.76
C PRO A 655 16.71 10.56 18.42
N ILE A 656 17.46 11.65 18.49
CA ILE A 656 18.14 12.22 17.35
C ILE A 656 19.14 11.14 16.95
N PHE A 657 18.80 10.36 15.92
CA PHE A 657 19.76 9.47 15.30
C PHE A 657 20.82 10.33 14.61
N THR A 658 21.84 10.76 15.37
CA THR A 658 23.10 11.25 14.84
C THR A 658 24.02 10.08 14.54
N THR A 659 24.53 10.07 13.30
CA THR A 659 25.52 9.17 12.66
C THR A 659 25.02 7.88 12.00
#